data_AF-A0A4D4KJX6-F1
#
_entry.id   AF-A0A4D4KJX6-F1
#
_cell.length_a   1.000
_cell.length_b   1.000
_cell.length_c   1.000
_cell.angle_alpha   90.00
_cell.angle_beta   90.00
_cell.angle_gamma   90.00
#
_symmetry.space_group_name_H-M   'P 1'
#
loop_
_entity.id
_entity.type
_entity.pdbx_description
1 polymer ?
#
loop_
_entity_poly.entity_id
_entity_poly.type
_entity_poly.pdbx_seq_one_letter_code
_entity_poly.pdbx_strand_id
1 'polypeptide(L)'
;MDTHALQELIACINRVHETDDVGLTFAEEMTRPLSDAWQSWDDADTEASQVLGVFLFYRYLAAHDRTDMLMAIRTLTPCLLYADIALPPDMLPFLADYGVCEAERLREDARGSPDPARAERAAFAWQRIVMATEDGHPQREERERSLRRARRLLAARRGDTAYLDQAVAAARAGLVPQGRRDRLATCHELLLALEERYEATGNADDHEAALRCAEELAVYAHTSARDAIGCSLLFSFGEKLFQRYLRDPNTTDLRRAIGFLRDSVEFPGPHLPTRLLVLSRALSIWSAAARDPGIVTEAIARAEQAEELVPRNHQDYPLIKWQIASLYFGRYRTTHSGDDLDRAAAAILEATLCLTRELQITALQSDIAFAQYERTEDSEHLFTVLALRKRVLRKLPEDDDLSRADALYSLSQAQMHWYRRTGSLGDLDNAVDNGRAALDLVAATDARRRPDFLCGLGKVHMTRFALRGERDALPEAIDRFREAVTDAPDRYLPLALLAAALGYRYDLTRDITDLDESIAAGERALGLAPAPQRAGILLDLSGARRLRFGGTGDATDLDHARAAIAEALALPALSARYRMRISLEQTELASLSTVNTAERLSAFEAAVELLSEVGLSSPHHEDREFMLSVHAGLGAKAADAAVAANRPDRALELLEKARGILADTAPTPGWRGNRATTARHLCRNATRGPIVTVSAIETGGLALLVTPSGVHPVALPGLRLHKARARHKALEEALASGACEDVLDVLTWLWHTAARPVLEVLKATGWQGTRLWWCPVGVMSLFPLHAAGDGHDGVMDRAVSSYLPTVRALPAERRRPTSPGRALVVAMSRTSGQASLPGAASEANSLSRLLSATVLHNEQATREAVLTALPSTRIIHFACHAQADTREPTRSRLFLHDQPLTPRDLPFGLDADLAYLSACATSDVMFLGADEAMHITGAFHLAGFRHVIGTHWRIDDLAAADIADHFYTVIAAHGPDHAAQALHTATAELRRAHPDRPDLWASHLHVGP
;
A
#
# COMPACT_ATOMS: atom_id res chain seq x y z
N MET A 1 39.80 17.28 38.28
CA MET A 1 40.64 18.44 38.60
C MET A 1 42.02 18.01 39.07
N ASP A 2 43.05 18.85 38.96
CA ASP A 2 44.37 18.57 39.56
C ASP A 2 44.30 18.73 41.09
N THR A 3 44.16 17.60 41.79
CA THR A 3 44.01 17.51 43.24
C THR A 3 45.19 18.13 43.99
N HIS A 4 46.39 18.15 43.41
CA HIS A 4 47.58 18.69 44.06
C HIS A 4 47.54 20.22 44.07
N ALA A 5 47.21 20.84 42.93
CA ALA A 5 47.03 22.28 42.83
C ALA A 5 45.93 22.80 43.77
N LEU A 6 44.81 22.06 43.88
CA LEU A 6 43.71 22.42 44.78
C LEU A 6 44.14 22.40 46.26
N GLN A 7 44.92 21.39 46.68
CA GLN A 7 45.43 21.28 48.04
C GLN A 7 46.37 22.43 48.42
N GLU A 8 47.20 22.90 47.48
CA GLU A 8 48.07 24.05 47.72
C GLU A 8 47.29 25.36 47.86
N LEU A 9 46.23 25.55 47.06
CA LEU A 9 45.31 26.69 47.22
C LEU A 9 44.56 26.64 48.56
N ILE A 10 44.08 25.46 48.99
CA ILE A 10 43.45 25.27 50.31
C ILE A 10 44.43 25.62 51.44
N ALA A 11 45.67 25.13 51.36
CA ALA A 11 46.69 25.43 52.35
C ALA A 11 46.98 26.94 52.44
N CYS A 12 46.97 27.64 51.30
CA CYS A 12 47.09 29.10 51.28
C CYS A 12 45.88 29.79 51.90
N ILE A 13 44.65 29.40 51.55
CA ILE A 13 43.40 29.93 52.14
C ILE A 13 43.40 29.75 53.65
N ASN A 14 43.80 28.59 54.16
CA ASN A 14 43.87 28.34 55.60
C ASN A 14 44.90 29.24 56.29
N ARG A 15 46.08 29.43 55.69
CA ARG A 15 47.08 30.38 56.19
C ARG A 15 46.54 31.80 56.23
N VAL A 16 45.87 32.24 55.17
CA VAL A 16 45.20 33.56 55.12
C VAL A 16 44.17 33.69 56.25
N HIS A 17 43.39 32.64 56.53
CA HIS A 17 42.40 32.65 57.61
C HIS A 17 43.04 32.68 59.01
N GLU A 18 44.19 32.04 59.19
CA GLU A 18 44.94 32.03 60.46
C GLU A 18 45.69 33.34 60.73
N THR A 19 46.23 33.99 59.70
CA THR A 19 47.09 35.17 59.83
C THR A 19 46.40 36.50 59.49
N ASP A 20 45.21 36.46 58.90
CA ASP A 20 44.48 37.60 58.32
C ASP A 20 45.29 38.38 57.26
N ASP A 21 46.30 37.73 56.66
CA ASP A 21 47.18 38.30 55.63
C ASP A 21 46.80 37.79 54.24
N VAL A 22 45.90 38.50 53.57
CA VAL A 22 45.47 38.20 52.19
C VAL A 22 46.59 38.34 51.15
N GLY A 23 47.71 38.99 51.49
CA GLY A 23 48.88 39.16 50.61
C GLY A 23 49.59 37.85 50.28
N LEU A 24 49.39 36.80 51.09
CA LEU A 24 49.90 35.44 50.84
C LEU A 24 49.43 34.84 49.51
N THR A 25 48.29 35.32 48.98
CA THR A 25 47.73 34.88 47.70
C THR A 25 48.53 35.36 46.46
N PHE A 26 49.48 36.28 46.67
CA PHE A 26 50.44 36.75 45.66
C PHE A 26 51.85 36.19 45.85
N ALA A 27 52.05 35.28 46.82
CA ALA A 27 53.33 34.59 46.96
C ALA A 27 53.70 33.89 45.65
N GLU A 28 54.98 33.99 45.25
CA GLU A 28 55.46 33.48 43.96
C GLU A 28 55.12 31.98 43.78
N GLU A 29 55.16 31.22 44.88
CA GLU A 29 54.75 29.80 44.98
C GLU A 29 53.30 29.53 44.54
N MET A 30 52.39 30.50 44.62
CA MET A 30 50.96 30.33 44.29
C MET A 30 50.62 30.56 42.82
N THR A 31 51.57 31.04 42.01
CA THR A 31 51.34 31.36 40.58
C THR A 31 51.00 30.11 39.76
N ARG A 32 51.76 29.02 39.97
CA ARG A 32 51.60 27.77 39.24
C ARG A 32 50.34 26.99 39.69
N PRO A 33 50.08 26.81 41.00
CA PRO A 33 48.85 26.16 41.48
C PRO A 33 47.58 26.86 41.02
N LEU A 34 47.55 28.20 41.00
CA LEU A 34 46.40 28.94 40.49
C LEU A 34 46.15 28.66 39.00
N SER A 35 47.22 28.67 38.18
CA SER A 35 47.12 28.38 36.74
C SER A 35 46.65 26.95 36.48
N ASP A 36 47.21 25.97 37.18
CA ASP A 36 46.90 24.54 37.00
C ASP A 36 45.47 24.23 37.48
N ALA A 37 45.02 24.83 38.59
CA ALA A 37 43.65 24.75 39.06
C ALA A 37 42.66 25.41 38.08
N TRP A 38 42.99 26.58 37.53
CA TRP A 38 42.12 27.28 36.58
C TRP A 38 41.97 26.52 35.24
N GLN A 39 43.05 25.94 34.71
CA GLN A 39 43.01 25.18 33.46
C GLN A 39 42.26 23.84 33.58
N SER A 40 42.23 23.26 34.77
CA SER A 40 41.56 21.98 35.05
C SER A 40 40.18 22.13 35.71
N TRP A 41 39.67 23.36 35.82
CA TRP A 41 38.41 23.69 36.47
C TRP A 41 37.19 23.30 35.61
N ASP A 42 36.21 22.69 36.26
CA ASP A 42 34.89 22.33 35.74
C ASP A 42 33.84 23.00 36.65
N ASP A 43 32.86 23.69 36.06
CA ASP A 43 31.83 24.41 36.80
C ASP A 43 30.82 23.48 37.48
N ALA A 44 30.82 22.18 37.14
CA ALA A 44 30.07 21.15 37.84
C ALA A 44 30.69 20.72 39.18
N ASP A 45 31.99 20.97 39.40
CA ASP A 45 32.70 20.62 40.63
C ASP A 45 32.61 21.76 41.65
N THR A 46 31.57 21.73 42.50
CA THR A 46 31.29 22.81 43.46
C THR A 46 32.33 22.92 44.58
N GLU A 47 33.02 21.84 44.93
CA GLU A 47 34.05 21.86 45.98
C GLU A 47 35.28 22.63 45.49
N ALA A 48 35.74 22.31 44.29
CA ALA A 48 36.85 23.02 43.74
C ALA A 48 36.53 24.45 43.26
N SER A 49 35.31 24.65 42.75
CA SER A 49 34.78 25.99 42.45
C SER A 49 34.81 26.91 43.67
N GLN A 50 34.53 26.36 44.86
CA GLN A 50 34.66 27.10 46.12
C GLN A 50 36.10 27.49 46.41
N VAL A 51 37.04 26.54 46.37
CA VAL A 51 38.46 26.79 46.66
C VAL A 51 39.04 27.83 45.72
N LEU A 52 38.88 27.64 44.42
CA LEU A 52 39.42 28.53 43.40
C LEU A 52 38.81 29.93 43.51
N GLY A 53 37.49 30.00 43.72
CA GLY A 53 36.78 31.26 43.83
C GLY A 53 37.08 32.05 45.11
N VAL A 54 37.22 31.38 46.26
CA VAL A 54 37.64 32.03 47.52
C VAL A 54 39.08 32.53 47.41
N PHE A 55 39.97 31.75 46.78
CA PHE A 55 41.35 32.18 46.54
C PHE A 55 41.42 33.45 45.67
N LEU A 56 40.67 33.48 44.56
CA LEU A 56 40.56 34.65 43.68
C LEU A 56 39.92 35.85 44.40
N PHE A 57 38.96 35.61 45.29
CA PHE A 57 38.38 36.66 46.11
C PHE A 57 39.40 37.28 47.07
N TYR A 58 40.23 36.48 47.74
CA TYR A 58 41.30 37.00 48.60
C TYR A 58 42.38 37.76 47.82
N ARG A 59 42.71 37.33 46.60
CA ARG A 59 43.57 38.11 45.70
C ARG A 59 42.95 39.45 45.35
N TYR A 60 41.65 39.47 45.08
CA TYR A 60 40.91 40.72 44.88
C TYR A 60 40.98 41.62 46.13
N LEU A 61 40.79 41.10 47.34
CA LEU A 61 40.92 41.93 48.55
C LEU A 61 42.32 42.51 48.72
N ALA A 62 43.37 41.76 48.36
CA ALA A 62 44.75 42.21 48.48
C ALA A 62 45.16 43.28 47.43
N ALA A 63 44.69 43.16 46.17
CA ALA A 63 45.16 44.02 45.06
C ALA A 63 44.07 44.88 44.41
N HIS A 64 42.81 44.65 44.74
CA HIS A 64 41.62 45.30 44.15
C HIS A 64 41.53 45.13 42.61
N ASP A 65 42.06 44.02 42.07
CA ASP A 65 41.98 43.70 40.64
C ASP A 65 40.57 43.22 40.25
N ARG A 66 39.95 43.96 39.35
CA ARG A 66 38.61 43.68 38.84
C ARG A 66 38.52 42.32 38.12
N THR A 67 39.62 41.85 37.54
CA THR A 67 39.67 40.55 36.84
C THR A 67 39.48 39.40 37.81
N ASP A 68 40.23 39.42 38.91
CA ASP A 68 40.12 38.42 39.99
C ASP A 68 38.72 38.43 40.62
N MET A 69 38.10 39.61 40.76
CA MET A 69 36.71 39.71 41.24
C MET A 69 35.69 39.05 40.29
N LEU A 70 35.79 39.30 38.98
CA LEU A 70 34.88 38.69 38.00
C LEU A 70 35.08 37.17 37.91
N MET A 71 36.33 36.70 38.02
CA MET A 71 36.65 35.28 38.03
C MET A 71 36.16 34.60 39.31
N ALA A 72 36.27 35.27 40.46
CA ALA A 72 35.67 34.82 41.72
C ALA A 72 34.14 34.73 41.64
N ILE A 73 33.47 35.72 41.04
CA ILE A 73 32.01 35.68 40.82
C ILE A 73 31.61 34.49 39.96
N ARG A 74 32.30 34.29 38.83
CA ARG A 74 32.01 33.20 37.89
C ARG A 74 32.21 31.82 38.52
N THR A 75 33.28 31.64 39.30
CA THR A 75 33.61 30.37 39.95
C THR A 75 32.73 30.08 41.16
N LEU A 76 32.37 31.07 41.98
CA LEU A 76 31.55 30.85 43.17
C LEU A 76 30.04 30.78 42.89
N THR A 77 29.55 31.24 41.74
CA THR A 77 28.12 31.22 41.42
C THR A 77 27.53 29.80 41.39
N PRO A 78 28.15 28.78 40.75
CA PRO A 78 27.70 27.40 40.85
C PRO A 78 27.55 26.91 42.30
N CYS A 79 28.47 27.30 43.20
CA CYS A 79 28.40 26.96 44.61
C CYS A 79 27.20 27.60 45.31
N LEU A 80 26.78 28.81 44.91
CA LEU A 80 25.56 29.44 45.42
C LEU A 80 24.31 28.69 44.96
N LEU A 81 24.26 28.28 43.68
CA LEU A 81 23.07 27.75 43.02
C LEU A 81 22.84 26.25 43.25
N TYR A 82 23.91 25.48 43.43
CA TYR A 82 23.86 24.01 43.41
C TYR A 82 24.30 23.33 44.71
N ALA A 83 24.95 24.05 45.63
CA ALA A 83 25.49 23.47 46.84
C ALA A 83 25.12 24.28 48.10
N ASP A 84 24.99 23.59 49.23
CA ASP A 84 24.77 24.22 50.53
C ASP A 84 26.12 24.43 51.24
N ILE A 85 26.93 25.32 50.68
CA ILE A 85 28.28 25.60 51.17
C ILE A 85 28.38 27.06 51.63
N ALA A 86 29.20 27.34 52.65
CA ALA A 86 29.48 28.69 53.13
C ALA A 86 30.32 29.49 52.11
N LEU A 87 29.83 30.67 51.74
CA LEU A 87 30.46 31.58 50.79
C LEU A 87 30.85 32.89 51.49
N PRO A 88 31.86 33.62 51.00
CA PRO A 88 32.24 34.91 51.57
C PRO A 88 31.03 35.88 51.60
N PRO A 89 30.64 36.42 52.77
CA PRO A 89 29.46 37.29 52.90
C PRO A 89 29.49 38.49 51.96
N ASP A 90 30.66 39.11 51.81
CA ASP A 90 30.87 40.29 50.96
C ASP A 90 30.66 40.02 49.46
N MET A 91 30.71 38.74 49.06
CA MET A 91 30.48 38.32 47.68
C MET A 91 29.02 37.98 47.39
N LEU A 92 28.22 37.68 48.42
CA LEU A 92 26.85 37.19 48.26
C LEU A 92 25.98 38.06 47.33
N PRO A 93 25.99 39.41 47.43
CA PRO A 93 25.20 40.25 46.53
C PRO A 93 25.60 40.09 45.06
N PHE A 94 26.90 40.01 44.76
CA PHE A 94 27.41 39.88 43.39
C PHE A 94 27.14 38.49 42.80
N LEU A 95 27.21 37.44 43.63
CA LEU A 95 26.86 36.08 43.22
C LEU A 95 25.35 35.95 42.98
N ALA A 96 24.54 36.60 43.82
CA ALA A 96 23.09 36.64 43.63
C ALA A 96 22.72 37.32 42.30
N ASP A 97 23.37 38.45 41.97
CA ASP A 97 23.16 39.16 40.70
C ASP A 97 23.56 38.32 39.48
N TYR A 98 24.72 37.66 39.53
CA TYR A 98 25.22 36.84 38.42
C TYR A 98 24.42 35.54 38.23
N GLY A 99 23.93 34.95 39.33
CA GLY A 99 23.18 33.68 39.33
C GLY A 99 21.74 33.75 38.83
N VAL A 100 21.15 34.95 38.69
CA VAL A 100 19.75 35.14 38.28
C VAL A 100 19.42 34.42 36.96
N CYS A 101 20.24 34.61 35.93
CA CYS A 101 19.98 34.06 34.59
C CYS A 101 19.95 32.53 34.61
N GLU A 102 20.86 31.92 35.36
CA GLU A 102 20.95 30.46 35.48
C GLU A 102 19.80 29.89 36.31
N ALA A 103 19.39 30.57 37.39
CA ALA A 103 18.22 30.18 38.17
C ALA A 103 16.91 30.30 37.38
N GLU A 104 16.77 31.28 36.48
CA GLU A 104 15.64 31.34 35.55
C GLU A 104 15.67 30.17 34.55
N ARG A 105 16.84 29.81 34.03
CA ARG A 105 17.00 28.65 33.13
C ARG A 105 16.56 27.35 33.80
N LEU A 106 17.02 27.10 35.04
CA LEU A 106 16.61 25.93 35.83
C LEU A 106 15.09 25.86 36.03
N ARG A 107 14.44 27.02 36.21
CA ARG A 107 12.99 27.10 36.38
C ARG A 107 12.22 26.76 35.09
N GLU A 108 12.67 27.26 33.94
CA GLU A 108 12.06 26.90 32.65
C GLU A 108 12.28 25.42 32.30
N ASP A 109 13.47 24.87 32.58
CA ASP A 109 13.75 23.43 32.43
C ASP A 109 12.85 22.57 33.33
N ALA A 110 12.58 23.04 34.56
CA ALA A 110 11.67 22.38 35.48
C ALA A 110 10.19 22.48 35.02
N ARG A 111 9.80 23.58 34.39
CA ARG A 111 8.44 23.77 33.86
C ARG A 111 8.14 22.75 32.75
N GLY A 112 9.11 22.50 31.88
CA GLY A 112 9.00 21.52 30.79
C GLY A 112 9.09 20.06 31.21
N SER A 113 9.21 19.75 32.51
CA SER A 113 9.40 18.39 33.01
C SER A 113 8.44 18.03 34.16
N PRO A 114 7.93 16.78 34.21
CA PRO A 114 7.17 16.30 35.37
C PRO A 114 8.07 15.90 36.55
N ASP A 115 9.39 15.85 36.37
CA ASP A 115 10.35 15.42 37.39
C ASP A 115 10.44 16.43 38.57
N PRO A 116 10.05 16.04 39.80
CA PRO A 116 10.11 16.92 40.97
C PRO A 116 11.53 17.37 41.31
N ALA A 117 12.56 16.58 40.97
CA ALA A 117 13.95 16.91 41.29
C ALA A 117 14.42 18.17 40.55
N ARG A 118 13.92 18.42 39.34
CA ARG A 118 14.23 19.63 38.57
C ARG A 118 13.60 20.88 39.21
N ALA A 119 12.35 20.78 39.63
CA ALA A 119 11.66 21.86 40.34
C ALA A 119 12.30 22.14 41.71
N GLU A 120 12.82 21.11 42.38
CA GLU A 120 13.55 21.23 43.63
C GLU A 120 14.87 21.99 43.46
N ARG A 121 15.65 21.67 42.41
CA ARG A 121 16.86 22.42 42.06
C ARG A 121 16.58 23.88 41.77
N ALA A 122 15.52 24.19 41.01
CA ALA A 122 15.13 25.56 40.73
C ALA A 122 14.72 26.31 42.01
N ALA A 123 13.90 25.70 42.87
CA ALA A 123 13.47 26.31 44.13
C ALA A 123 14.65 26.54 45.09
N PHE A 124 15.59 25.59 45.14
CA PHE A 124 16.82 25.71 45.92
C PHE A 124 17.68 26.89 45.45
N ALA A 125 17.96 26.98 44.15
CA ALA A 125 18.75 28.07 43.58
C ALA A 125 18.14 29.45 43.87
N TRP A 126 16.82 29.61 43.67
CA TRP A 126 16.13 30.86 43.97
C TRP A 126 16.11 31.21 45.46
N GLN A 127 16.04 30.20 46.33
CA GLN A 127 16.08 30.42 47.78
C GLN A 127 17.44 30.99 48.19
N ARG A 128 18.51 30.42 47.64
CA ARG A 128 19.89 30.86 47.89
C ARG A 128 20.12 32.29 47.37
N ILE A 129 19.63 32.62 46.18
CA ILE A 129 19.70 33.99 45.62
C ILE A 129 18.98 35.01 46.51
N VAL A 130 17.77 34.69 47.00
CA VAL A 130 17.02 35.60 47.88
C VAL A 130 17.75 35.81 49.21
N MET A 131 18.29 34.74 49.81
CA MET A 131 19.07 34.82 51.06
C MET A 131 20.37 35.63 50.88
N ALA A 132 20.99 35.56 49.70
CA ALA A 132 22.20 36.28 49.35
C ALA A 132 21.96 37.74 48.94
N THR A 133 20.70 38.17 48.81
CA THR A 133 20.33 39.55 48.49
C THR A 133 20.13 40.35 49.78
N GLU A 134 20.66 41.56 49.87
CA GLU A 134 20.53 42.41 51.05
C GLU A 134 19.11 42.97 51.26
N ASP A 135 18.79 43.36 52.49
CA ASP A 135 17.54 44.05 52.84
C ASP A 135 17.57 45.48 52.28
N GLY A 136 16.66 45.80 51.36
CA GLY A 136 16.60 47.09 50.66
C GLY A 136 17.19 47.08 49.24
N HIS A 137 17.73 45.95 48.76
CA HIS A 137 18.20 45.82 47.37
C HIS A 137 17.04 46.07 46.38
N PRO A 138 17.22 46.88 45.31
CA PRO A 138 16.13 47.28 44.41
C PRO A 138 15.41 46.10 43.74
N GLN A 139 16.09 44.97 43.56
CA GLN A 139 15.54 43.77 42.92
C GLN A 139 15.06 42.69 43.91
N ARG A 140 15.10 42.94 45.22
CA ARG A 140 14.74 41.91 46.22
C ARG A 140 13.32 41.38 46.03
N GLU A 141 12.36 42.28 45.81
CA GLU A 141 10.95 41.90 45.62
C GLU A 141 10.76 41.00 44.38
N GLU A 142 11.50 41.27 43.29
CA GLU A 142 11.47 40.45 42.07
C GLU A 142 12.04 39.06 42.34
N ARG A 143 13.18 38.96 43.05
CA ARG A 143 13.81 37.68 43.40
C ARG A 143 12.91 36.84 44.31
N GLU A 144 12.25 37.47 45.28
CA GLU A 144 11.25 36.82 46.12
C GLU A 144 10.05 36.33 45.31
N ARG A 145 9.67 37.05 44.25
CA ARG A 145 8.61 36.61 43.32
C ARG A 145 9.05 35.40 42.49
N SER A 146 10.26 35.37 41.95
CA SER A 146 10.81 34.21 41.24
C SER A 146 10.93 32.97 42.15
N LEU A 147 11.33 33.15 43.42
CA LEU A 147 11.31 32.08 44.42
C LEU A 147 9.90 31.53 44.68
N ARG A 148 8.90 32.40 44.84
CA ARG A 148 7.50 31.97 45.02
C ARG A 148 7.02 31.13 43.83
N ARG A 149 7.37 31.52 42.59
CA ARG A 149 7.06 30.75 41.38
C ARG A 149 7.74 29.38 41.37
N ALA A 150 9.04 29.31 41.68
CA ALA A 150 9.78 28.04 41.70
C ALA A 150 9.24 27.07 42.77
N ARG A 151 8.86 27.57 43.95
CA ARG A 151 8.24 26.76 45.01
C ARG A 151 6.83 26.27 44.65
N ARG A 152 6.05 27.07 43.94
CA ARG A 152 4.71 26.68 43.46
C ARG A 152 4.80 25.54 42.45
N LEU A 153 5.75 25.63 41.52
CA LEU A 153 6.06 24.57 40.57
C LEU A 153 6.47 23.28 41.30
N LEU A 154 7.35 23.37 42.30
CA LEU A 154 7.74 22.22 43.13
C LEU A 154 6.54 21.61 43.88
N ALA A 155 5.69 22.45 44.47
CA ALA A 155 4.48 22.01 45.16
C ALA A 155 3.53 21.26 44.20
N ALA A 156 3.37 21.75 42.97
CA ALA A 156 2.59 21.08 41.94
C ALA A 156 3.16 19.70 41.58
N ARG A 157 4.48 19.57 41.41
CA ARG A 157 5.13 18.29 41.10
C ARG A 157 5.11 17.29 42.27
N ARG A 158 5.10 17.78 43.50
CA ARG A 158 4.96 16.93 44.72
C ARG A 158 3.50 16.64 45.09
N GLY A 159 2.53 17.27 44.44
CA GLY A 159 1.10 17.15 44.78
C GLY A 159 0.74 17.83 46.12
N ASP A 160 1.50 18.83 46.57
CA ASP A 160 1.23 19.58 47.80
C ASP A 160 0.13 20.63 47.56
N THR A 161 -1.11 20.17 47.71
CA THR A 161 -2.31 20.97 47.47
C THR A 161 -2.48 22.12 48.47
N ALA A 162 -1.99 21.97 49.72
CA ALA A 162 -2.12 23.00 50.74
C ALA A 162 -1.29 24.26 50.39
N TYR A 163 -0.09 24.07 49.85
CA TYR A 163 0.73 25.18 49.36
C TYR A 163 0.09 25.86 48.15
N LEU A 164 -0.46 25.08 47.21
CA LEU A 164 -1.15 25.62 46.02
C LEU A 164 -2.42 26.41 46.41
N ASP A 165 -3.17 25.95 47.41
CA ASP A 165 -4.34 26.65 47.94
C ASP A 165 -3.97 28.01 48.55
N GLN A 166 -2.88 28.05 49.33
CA GLN A 166 -2.37 29.30 49.88
C GLN A 166 -1.91 30.25 48.78
N ALA A 167 -1.23 29.73 47.75
CA ALA A 167 -0.77 30.54 46.61
C ALA A 167 -1.96 31.16 45.84
N VAL A 168 -3.02 30.37 45.58
CA VAL A 168 -4.24 30.86 44.94
C VAL A 168 -4.95 31.90 45.83
N ALA A 169 -5.06 31.66 47.14
CA ALA A 169 -5.70 32.58 48.06
C ALA A 169 -4.93 33.93 48.14
N ALA A 170 -3.61 33.88 48.22
CA ALA A 170 -2.76 35.07 48.24
C ALA A 170 -2.86 35.86 46.93
N ALA A 171 -2.82 35.18 45.78
CA ALA A 171 -2.97 35.83 44.47
C ALA A 171 -4.36 36.46 44.29
N ARG A 172 -5.43 35.83 44.79
CA ARG A 172 -6.79 36.39 44.79
C ARG A 172 -6.90 37.62 45.69
N ALA A 173 -6.29 37.60 46.87
CA ALA A 173 -6.30 38.72 47.81
C ALA A 173 -5.55 39.96 47.26
N GLY A 174 -4.53 39.75 46.43
CA GLY A 174 -3.77 40.83 45.79
C GLY A 174 -4.44 41.45 44.55
N LEU A 175 -5.60 40.95 44.12
CA LEU A 175 -6.24 41.37 42.87
C LEU A 175 -6.89 42.77 42.99
N VAL A 176 -6.23 43.81 42.48
CA VAL A 176 -6.75 45.19 42.40
C VAL A 176 -7.86 45.35 41.34
N PRO A 177 -8.76 46.36 41.40
CA PRO A 177 -9.89 46.53 40.46
C PRO A 177 -9.50 46.61 38.97
N GLN A 178 -10.41 46.19 38.09
CA GLN A 178 -10.22 46.18 36.62
C GLN A 178 -9.77 47.55 36.08
N GLY A 179 -8.84 47.52 35.11
CA GLY A 179 -8.33 48.71 34.42
C GLY A 179 -7.05 49.33 34.98
N ARG A 180 -6.50 48.82 36.10
CA ARG A 180 -5.17 49.25 36.58
C ARG A 180 -4.04 48.39 36.01
N ARG A 181 -2.92 49.02 35.64
CA ARG A 181 -1.76 48.35 35.03
C ARG A 181 -1.11 47.30 35.94
N ASP A 182 -1.18 47.49 37.25
CA ASP A 182 -0.66 46.58 38.27
C ASP A 182 -1.56 45.35 38.53
N ARG A 183 -2.81 45.37 38.04
CA ARG A 183 -3.70 44.19 38.05
C ARG A 183 -3.21 43.07 37.15
N LEU A 184 -2.48 43.38 36.09
CA LEU A 184 -2.01 42.38 35.13
C LEU A 184 -1.00 41.42 35.75
N ALA A 185 -0.09 41.94 36.57
CA ALA A 185 0.88 41.12 37.29
C ALA A 185 0.20 40.17 38.28
N THR A 186 -0.77 40.66 39.05
CA THR A 186 -1.51 39.85 40.03
C THR A 186 -2.48 38.87 39.37
N CYS A 187 -3.07 39.24 38.23
CA CYS A 187 -3.89 38.35 37.40
C CYS A 187 -3.07 37.22 36.75
N HIS A 188 -1.85 37.50 36.30
CA HIS A 188 -0.93 36.49 35.77
C HIS A 188 -0.44 35.53 36.86
N GLU A 189 -0.15 36.01 38.08
CA GLU A 189 0.18 35.13 39.20
C GLU A 189 -0.99 34.23 39.61
N LEU A 190 -2.22 34.77 39.57
CA LEU A 190 -3.43 33.99 39.83
C LEU A 190 -3.65 32.93 38.75
N LEU A 191 -3.46 33.28 37.48
CA LEU A 191 -3.54 32.35 36.35
C LEU A 191 -2.64 31.13 36.57
N LEU A 192 -1.34 31.37 36.79
CA LEU A 192 -0.37 30.28 36.96
C LEU A 192 -0.67 29.42 38.18
N ALA A 193 -1.11 30.03 39.29
CA ALA A 193 -1.45 29.27 40.50
C ALA A 193 -2.69 28.37 40.30
N LEU A 194 -3.69 28.85 39.58
CA LEU A 194 -4.89 28.07 39.24
C LEU A 194 -4.57 26.94 38.25
N GLU A 195 -3.65 27.16 37.31
CA GLU A 195 -3.18 26.13 36.37
C GLU A 195 -2.45 25.00 37.09
N GLU A 196 -1.46 25.35 37.92
CA GLU A 196 -0.66 24.37 38.65
C GLU A 196 -1.53 23.57 39.64
N ARG A 197 -2.54 24.21 40.25
CA ARG A 197 -3.55 23.52 41.07
C ARG A 197 -4.48 22.65 40.22
N TYR A 198 -4.88 23.12 39.05
CA TYR A 198 -5.69 22.35 38.12
C TYR A 198 -4.95 21.09 37.64
N GLU A 199 -3.67 21.19 37.29
CA GLU A 199 -2.84 20.04 36.90
C GLU A 199 -2.75 19.00 38.03
N ALA A 200 -2.62 19.47 39.28
CA ALA A 200 -2.50 18.60 40.44
C ALA A 200 -3.83 17.94 40.87
N THR A 201 -4.97 18.61 40.64
CA THR A 201 -6.28 18.20 41.23
C THR A 201 -7.35 17.82 40.21
N GLY A 202 -7.22 18.25 38.96
CA GLY A 202 -8.25 18.12 37.93
C GLY A 202 -9.50 18.99 38.15
N ASN A 203 -9.49 19.95 39.08
CA ASN A 203 -10.67 20.74 39.44
C ASN A 203 -11.14 21.68 38.32
N ALA A 204 -12.33 21.43 37.76
CA ALA A 204 -12.89 22.24 36.66
C ALA A 204 -13.08 23.73 37.01
N ASP A 205 -13.37 24.07 38.27
CA ASP A 205 -13.55 25.47 38.70
C ASP A 205 -12.24 26.27 38.60
N ASP A 206 -11.11 25.60 38.82
CA ASP A 206 -9.78 26.21 38.69
C ASP A 206 -9.42 26.44 37.24
N HIS A 207 -9.78 25.51 36.35
CA HIS A 207 -9.61 25.69 34.91
C HIS A 207 -10.44 26.86 34.38
N GLU A 208 -11.69 27.01 34.82
CA GLU A 208 -12.55 28.12 34.39
C GLU A 208 -12.12 29.46 35.00
N ALA A 209 -11.62 29.46 36.24
CA ALA A 209 -11.03 30.65 36.86
C ALA A 209 -9.73 31.06 36.17
N ALA A 210 -8.87 30.11 35.80
CA ALA A 210 -7.67 30.34 35.00
C ALA A 210 -8.06 30.92 33.63
N LEU A 211 -9.08 30.38 32.98
CA LEU A 211 -9.54 30.88 31.68
C LEU A 211 -9.98 32.35 31.73
N ARG A 212 -10.69 32.77 32.79
CA ARG A 212 -11.06 34.18 33.00
C ARG A 212 -9.84 35.08 33.19
N CYS A 213 -8.83 34.63 33.94
CA CYS A 213 -7.58 35.37 34.11
C CYS A 213 -6.82 35.49 32.78
N ALA A 214 -6.74 34.39 32.02
CA ALA A 214 -6.11 34.36 30.70
C ALA A 214 -6.84 35.25 29.69
N GLU A 215 -8.18 35.31 29.73
CA GLU A 215 -8.98 36.20 28.88
C GLU A 215 -8.65 37.68 29.15
N GLU A 216 -8.60 38.07 30.43
CA GLU A 216 -8.28 39.45 30.82
C GLU A 216 -6.87 39.86 30.36
N LEU A 217 -5.89 38.96 30.51
CA LEU A 217 -4.51 39.17 30.07
C LEU A 217 -4.40 39.21 28.54
N ALA A 218 -5.13 38.36 27.83
CA ALA A 218 -5.16 38.32 26.37
C ALA A 218 -5.79 39.58 25.77
N VAL A 219 -6.88 40.08 26.35
CA VAL A 219 -7.51 41.35 25.93
C VAL A 219 -6.51 42.51 26.06
N TYR A 220 -5.80 42.60 27.19
CA TYR A 220 -4.76 43.61 27.38
C TYR A 220 -3.62 43.47 26.38
N ALA A 221 -3.11 42.26 26.16
CA ALA A 221 -2.07 41.99 25.18
C ALA A 221 -2.50 42.43 23.76
N HIS A 222 -3.74 42.12 23.38
CA HIS A 222 -4.31 42.47 22.09
C HIS A 222 -4.45 44.00 21.88
N THR A 223 -4.72 44.77 22.94
CA THR A 223 -4.93 46.23 22.85
C THR A 223 -3.70 47.09 23.13
N SER A 224 -2.72 46.60 23.90
CA SER A 224 -1.74 47.47 24.56
C SER A 224 -0.29 46.99 24.52
N ALA A 225 -0.01 45.75 24.10
CA ALA A 225 1.35 45.20 24.06
C ALA A 225 1.51 44.19 22.89
N ARG A 226 1.93 44.70 21.73
CA ARG A 226 2.38 43.89 20.59
C ARG A 226 3.87 43.53 20.72
N ASP A 227 4.23 42.90 21.83
CA ASP A 227 5.57 42.44 22.16
C ASP A 227 5.60 40.93 22.43
N ALA A 228 6.79 40.35 22.65
CA ALA A 228 6.96 38.92 22.85
C ALA A 228 6.12 38.36 24.02
N ILE A 229 5.91 39.17 25.07
CA ILE A 229 5.12 38.79 26.25
C ILE A 229 3.64 38.73 25.89
N GLY A 230 3.12 39.74 25.19
CA GLY A 230 1.75 39.75 24.69
C GLY A 230 1.42 38.52 23.83
N CYS A 231 2.37 38.07 23.01
CA CYS A 231 2.20 36.90 22.14
C CYS A 231 2.07 35.60 22.91
N SER A 232 2.90 35.41 23.94
CA SER A 232 2.81 34.25 24.82
C SER A 232 1.48 34.20 25.58
N LEU A 233 0.93 35.36 25.96
CA LEU A 233 -0.38 35.45 26.61
C LEU A 233 -1.53 35.12 25.64
N LEU A 234 -1.48 35.63 24.40
CA LEU A 234 -2.45 35.28 23.35
C LEU A 234 -2.41 33.78 23.04
N PHE A 235 -1.21 33.20 22.91
CA PHE A 235 -1.05 31.77 22.71
C PHE A 235 -1.62 30.95 23.87
N SER A 236 -1.24 31.30 25.11
CA SER A 236 -1.70 30.59 26.32
C SER A 236 -3.22 30.61 26.45
N PHE A 237 -3.86 31.73 26.13
CA PHE A 237 -5.32 31.81 26.13
C PHE A 237 -5.96 31.01 24.99
N GLY A 238 -5.43 31.13 23.78
CA GLY A 238 -5.90 30.38 22.62
C GLY A 238 -5.79 28.86 22.81
N GLU A 239 -4.67 28.38 23.36
CA GLU A 239 -4.46 26.96 23.67
C GLU A 239 -5.45 26.46 24.73
N LYS A 240 -5.74 27.24 25.77
CA LYS A 240 -6.73 26.85 26.80
C LYS A 240 -8.14 26.74 26.25
N LEU A 241 -8.57 27.70 25.42
CA LEU A 241 -9.85 27.60 24.73
C LEU A 241 -9.91 26.35 23.84
N PHE A 242 -8.79 26.01 23.19
CA PHE A 242 -8.70 24.79 22.40
C PHE A 242 -8.76 23.52 23.27
N GLN A 243 -8.06 23.47 24.39
CA GLN A 243 -8.13 22.36 25.35
C GLN A 243 -9.53 22.20 25.95
N ARG A 244 -10.21 23.31 26.26
CA ARG A 244 -11.61 23.29 26.72
C ARG A 244 -12.50 22.68 25.65
N TYR A 245 -12.35 23.10 24.39
CA TYR A 245 -13.07 22.51 23.27
C TYR A 245 -12.83 20.98 23.13
N LEU A 246 -11.61 20.51 23.34
CA LEU A 246 -11.30 19.08 23.28
C LEU A 246 -12.00 18.27 24.39
N ARG A 247 -12.32 18.89 25.53
CA ARG A 247 -13.06 18.27 26.65
C ARG A 247 -14.58 18.40 26.49
N ASP A 248 -15.03 19.59 26.14
CA ASP A 248 -16.44 19.93 25.91
C ASP A 248 -16.60 20.63 24.55
N PRO A 249 -17.00 19.90 23.50
CA PRO A 249 -17.03 20.41 22.13
C PRO A 249 -17.97 21.62 21.92
N ASN A 250 -17.43 22.83 22.03
CA ASN A 250 -18.10 24.09 21.70
C ASN A 250 -17.45 24.80 20.50
N THR A 251 -18.18 24.90 19.38
CA THR A 251 -17.68 25.54 18.14
C THR A 251 -17.37 27.04 18.29
N THR A 252 -17.92 27.70 19.30
CA THR A 252 -17.61 29.11 19.62
C THR A 252 -16.22 29.21 20.25
N ASP A 253 -15.89 28.31 21.16
CA ASP A 253 -14.57 28.28 21.79
C ASP A 253 -13.48 27.94 20.79
N LEU A 254 -13.72 26.97 19.90
CA LEU A 254 -12.77 26.63 18.85
C LEU A 254 -12.49 27.81 17.91
N ARG A 255 -13.52 28.56 17.50
CA ARG A 255 -13.34 29.77 16.67
C ARG A 255 -12.57 30.86 17.40
N ARG A 256 -12.87 31.10 18.68
CA ARG A 256 -12.14 32.07 19.50
C ARG A 256 -10.69 31.66 19.69
N ALA A 257 -10.43 30.38 19.99
CA ALA A 257 -9.10 29.80 20.09
C ALA A 257 -8.28 30.08 18.82
N ILE A 258 -8.84 29.76 17.64
CA ILE A 258 -8.18 30.00 16.35
C ILE A 258 -7.85 31.48 16.15
N GLY A 259 -8.74 32.39 16.55
CA GLY A 259 -8.47 33.84 16.49
C GLY A 259 -7.21 34.23 17.28
N PHE A 260 -7.16 33.88 18.57
CA PHE A 260 -6.00 34.19 19.41
C PHE A 260 -4.73 33.46 18.99
N LEU A 261 -4.84 32.21 18.52
CA LEU A 261 -3.71 31.45 18.01
C LEU A 261 -3.14 32.08 16.72
N ARG A 262 -3.97 32.59 15.81
CA ARG A 262 -3.54 33.33 14.61
C ARG A 262 -2.77 34.58 14.99
N ASP A 263 -3.29 35.39 15.91
CA ASP A 263 -2.59 36.60 16.38
C ASP A 263 -1.26 36.24 17.03
N SER A 264 -1.20 35.12 17.76
CA SER A 264 0.00 34.69 18.46
C SER A 264 1.15 34.30 17.52
N VAL A 265 0.88 33.87 16.28
CA VAL A 265 1.92 33.43 15.32
C VAL A 265 2.45 34.56 14.43
N GLU A 266 1.85 35.75 14.48
CA GLU A 266 2.35 36.93 13.75
C GLU A 266 3.73 37.40 14.24
N PHE A 267 4.16 36.95 15.43
CA PHE A 267 5.38 37.41 16.08
C PHE A 267 6.44 36.30 16.19
N PRO A 268 7.63 36.50 15.59
CA PRO A 268 8.70 35.51 15.61
C PRO A 268 9.31 35.32 17.01
N GLY A 269 9.80 34.11 17.28
CA GLY A 269 10.42 33.75 18.56
C GLY A 269 10.70 32.25 18.66
N PRO A 270 11.46 31.79 19.68
CA PRO A 270 11.90 30.41 19.82
C PRO A 270 10.75 29.40 19.92
N HIS A 271 9.58 29.80 20.40
CA HIS A 271 8.38 28.96 20.50
C HIS A 271 7.44 29.07 19.29
N LEU A 272 7.82 29.78 18.22
CA LEU A 272 6.99 29.90 17.02
C LEU A 272 6.59 28.55 16.41
N PRO A 273 7.47 27.53 16.30
CA PRO A 273 7.09 26.24 15.73
C PRO A 273 5.96 25.54 16.50
N THR A 274 6.02 25.55 17.84
CA THR A 274 4.97 24.99 18.70
C THR A 274 3.64 25.72 18.52
N ARG A 275 3.65 27.05 18.46
CA ARG A 275 2.45 27.87 18.21
C ARG A 275 1.81 27.56 16.87
N LEU A 276 2.62 27.46 15.81
CA LEU A 276 2.18 27.08 14.46
C LEU A 276 1.57 25.68 14.43
N LEU A 277 2.16 24.72 15.14
CA LEU A 277 1.65 23.35 15.22
C LEU A 277 0.28 23.29 15.94
N VAL A 278 0.12 23.99 17.06
CA VAL A 278 -1.16 24.06 17.79
C VAL A 278 -2.23 24.76 16.95
N LEU A 279 -1.90 25.88 16.29
CA LEU A 279 -2.80 26.55 15.36
C LEU A 279 -3.22 25.62 14.21
N SER A 280 -2.27 24.93 13.60
CA SER A 280 -2.53 23.97 12.52
C SER A 280 -3.50 22.87 12.97
N ARG A 281 -3.31 22.33 14.18
CA ARG A 281 -4.21 21.32 14.76
C ARG A 281 -5.61 21.88 15.01
N ALA A 282 -5.74 23.10 15.56
CA ALA A 282 -7.03 23.74 15.77
C ALA A 282 -7.77 23.99 14.44
N LEU A 283 -7.07 24.50 13.42
CA LEU A 283 -7.60 24.68 12.07
C LEU A 283 -8.02 23.35 11.43
N SER A 284 -7.24 22.28 11.62
CA SER A 284 -7.58 20.93 11.15
C SER A 284 -8.94 20.47 11.69
N ILE A 285 -9.16 20.60 13.00
CA ILE A 285 -10.44 20.18 13.61
C ILE A 285 -11.59 21.08 13.16
N TRP A 286 -11.36 22.40 13.08
CA TRP A 286 -12.37 23.34 12.62
C TRP A 286 -12.78 23.11 11.17
N SER A 287 -11.82 22.71 10.31
CA SER A 287 -12.10 22.43 8.90
C SER A 287 -13.17 21.35 8.71
N ALA A 288 -13.19 20.33 9.57
CA ALA A 288 -14.18 19.26 9.53
C ALA A 288 -15.60 19.76 9.85
N ALA A 289 -15.73 20.78 10.72
CA ALA A 289 -17.00 21.38 11.10
C ALA A 289 -17.46 22.48 10.11
N ALA A 290 -16.53 23.29 9.60
CA ALA A 290 -16.82 24.45 8.76
C ALA A 290 -17.06 24.12 7.28
N ARG A 291 -16.57 22.97 6.79
CA ARG A 291 -16.63 22.56 5.37
C ARG A 291 -16.04 23.59 4.39
N ASP A 292 -15.06 24.38 4.85
CA ASP A 292 -14.36 25.38 4.05
C ASP A 292 -12.95 24.88 3.65
N PRO A 293 -12.69 24.65 2.35
CA PRO A 293 -11.38 24.20 1.86
C PRO A 293 -10.22 25.16 2.15
N GLY A 294 -10.50 26.47 2.33
CA GLY A 294 -9.49 27.47 2.64
C GLY A 294 -8.82 27.22 4.00
N ILE A 295 -9.57 26.66 4.95
CA ILE A 295 -9.10 26.38 6.31
C ILE A 295 -8.09 25.23 6.32
N VAL A 296 -8.32 24.18 5.53
CA VAL A 296 -7.37 23.08 5.38
C VAL A 296 -6.07 23.57 4.74
N THR A 297 -6.18 24.46 3.75
CA THR A 297 -5.02 25.04 3.06
C THR A 297 -4.18 25.90 4.00
N GLU A 298 -4.83 26.71 4.85
CA GLU A 298 -4.13 27.45 5.91
C GLU A 298 -3.47 26.50 6.91
N ALA A 299 -4.18 25.46 7.37
CA ALA A 299 -3.63 24.50 8.33
C ALA A 299 -2.36 23.82 7.81
N ILE A 300 -2.33 23.46 6.52
CA ILE A 300 -1.15 22.90 5.83
C ILE A 300 -0.01 23.90 5.83
N ALA A 301 -0.28 25.15 5.39
CA ALA A 301 0.73 26.19 5.35
C ALA A 301 1.37 26.47 6.73
N ARG A 302 0.58 26.42 7.82
CA ARG A 302 1.11 26.58 9.18
C ARG A 302 1.97 25.40 9.62
N ALA A 303 1.60 24.18 9.26
CA ALA A 303 2.40 22.99 9.58
C ALA A 303 3.72 22.96 8.80
N GLU A 304 3.70 23.32 7.51
CA GLU A 304 4.91 23.43 6.67
C GLU A 304 5.83 24.55 7.16
N GLN A 305 5.28 25.70 7.56
CA GLN A 305 6.05 26.76 8.20
C GLN A 305 6.72 26.30 9.51
N ALA A 306 6.06 25.44 10.29
CA ALA A 306 6.67 24.86 11.48
C ALA A 306 7.81 23.90 11.12
N GLU A 307 7.68 23.14 10.03
CA GLU A 307 8.74 22.24 9.53
C GLU A 307 10.00 23.00 9.14
N GLU A 308 9.88 24.11 8.40
CA GLU A 308 11.01 24.92 7.94
C GLU A 308 11.87 25.46 9.10
N LEU A 309 11.26 25.65 10.27
CA LEU A 309 11.91 26.22 11.46
C LEU A 309 12.53 25.15 12.37
N VAL A 310 12.22 23.88 12.17
CA VAL A 310 12.58 22.80 13.11
C VAL A 310 13.54 21.81 12.44
N PRO A 311 14.79 21.68 12.95
CA PRO A 311 15.74 20.70 12.44
C PRO A 311 15.24 19.25 12.56
N ARG A 312 15.67 18.37 11.65
CA ARG A 312 15.27 16.95 11.61
C ARG A 312 15.58 16.15 12.87
N ASN A 313 16.59 16.57 13.65
CA ASN A 313 16.99 15.92 14.90
C ASN A 313 16.21 16.44 16.12
N HIS A 314 15.30 17.39 15.94
CA HIS A 314 14.48 17.92 17.02
C HIS A 314 13.40 16.93 17.45
N GLN A 315 13.11 16.86 18.76
CA GLN A 315 12.15 15.91 19.35
C GLN A 315 10.73 16.04 18.77
N ASP A 316 10.32 17.25 18.38
CA ASP A 316 8.97 17.53 17.85
C ASP A 316 8.85 17.31 16.33
N TYR A 317 9.97 17.10 15.62
CA TYR A 317 9.97 16.93 14.17
C TYR A 317 9.02 15.81 13.69
N PRO A 318 8.97 14.62 14.34
CA PRO A 318 8.04 13.56 13.95
C PRO A 318 6.57 13.95 14.09
N LEU A 319 6.21 14.73 15.12
CA LEU A 319 4.84 15.21 15.34
C LEU A 319 4.43 16.25 14.29
N ILE A 320 5.37 17.12 13.88
CA ILE A 320 5.14 18.07 12.78
C ILE A 320 4.86 17.30 11.48
N LYS A 321 5.70 16.30 11.16
CA LYS A 321 5.52 15.45 9.98
C LYS A 321 4.21 14.65 10.02
N TRP A 322 3.84 14.12 11.18
CA TRP A 322 2.54 13.47 11.39
C TRP A 322 1.37 14.43 11.13
N GLN A 323 1.44 15.67 11.63
CA GLN A 323 0.40 16.68 11.40
C GLN A 323 0.27 17.03 9.91
N ILE A 324 1.40 17.22 9.21
CA ILE A 324 1.43 17.45 7.76
C ILE A 324 0.76 16.27 7.04
N ALA A 325 1.16 15.04 7.38
CA ALA A 325 0.57 13.84 6.79
C ALA A 325 -0.94 13.76 7.02
N SER A 326 -1.40 14.05 8.24
CA SER A 326 -2.83 14.02 8.60
C SER A 326 -3.64 15.04 7.82
N LEU A 327 -3.08 16.23 7.56
CA LEU A 327 -3.76 17.29 6.82
C LEU A 327 -3.87 16.97 5.33
N TYR A 328 -2.77 16.54 4.70
CA TYR A 328 -2.78 16.10 3.32
C TYR A 328 -3.71 14.90 3.12
N PHE A 329 -3.68 13.92 4.04
CA PHE A 329 -4.58 12.77 3.99
C PHE A 329 -6.05 13.16 4.20
N GLY A 330 -6.31 14.08 5.14
CA GLY A 330 -7.64 14.64 5.36
C GLY A 330 -8.19 15.34 4.10
N ARG A 331 -7.35 16.13 3.41
CA ARG A 331 -7.72 16.76 2.14
C ARG A 331 -7.95 15.72 1.05
N TYR A 332 -7.06 14.73 0.91
CA TYR A 332 -7.23 13.59 0.00
C TYR A 332 -8.59 12.89 0.18
N ARG A 333 -9.05 12.64 1.42
CA ARG A 333 -10.36 12.01 1.65
C ARG A 333 -11.55 12.79 1.08
N THR A 334 -11.37 14.09 0.84
CA THR A 334 -12.39 14.96 0.23
C THR A 334 -12.16 15.15 -1.27
N THR A 335 -10.92 15.43 -1.68
CA THR A 335 -10.56 15.79 -3.06
C THR A 335 -10.23 14.59 -3.94
N HIS A 336 -9.84 13.46 -3.34
CA HIS A 336 -9.27 12.28 -3.98
C HIS A 336 -8.03 12.60 -4.84
N SER A 337 -7.31 13.68 -4.52
CA SER A 337 -6.11 14.12 -5.23
C SER A 337 -4.93 13.18 -4.97
N GLY A 338 -4.37 12.61 -6.04
CA GLY A 338 -3.20 11.74 -5.95
C GLY A 338 -2.00 12.41 -5.29
N ASP A 339 -1.73 13.67 -5.65
CA ASP A 339 -0.62 14.46 -5.09
C ASP A 339 -0.73 14.64 -3.57
N ASP A 340 -1.95 14.78 -3.05
CA ASP A 340 -2.17 14.90 -1.62
C ASP A 340 -1.88 13.59 -0.90
N LEU A 341 -2.28 12.45 -1.48
CA LEU A 341 -1.95 11.14 -0.93
C LEU A 341 -0.44 10.88 -0.94
N ASP A 342 0.25 11.27 -2.02
CA ASP A 342 1.69 11.08 -2.16
C ASP A 342 2.47 11.96 -1.17
N ARG A 343 2.04 13.22 -0.96
CA ARG A 343 2.60 14.08 0.09
C ARG A 343 2.33 13.56 1.50
N ALA A 344 1.14 13.03 1.76
CA ALA A 344 0.81 12.42 3.04
C ALA A 344 1.72 11.21 3.33
N ALA A 345 1.93 10.36 2.32
CA ALA A 345 2.80 9.19 2.41
C ALA A 345 4.27 9.56 2.65
N ALA A 346 4.78 10.57 1.95
CA ALA A 346 6.14 11.07 2.18
C ALA A 346 6.32 11.59 3.62
N ALA A 347 5.40 12.41 4.10
CA ALA A 347 5.47 12.99 5.43
C ALA A 347 5.37 11.93 6.53
N ILE A 348 4.47 10.94 6.42
CA ILE A 348 4.34 9.89 7.45
C ILE A 348 5.54 8.93 7.47
N LEU A 349 6.16 8.70 6.31
CA LEU A 349 7.38 7.90 6.22
C LEU A 349 8.54 8.60 6.94
N GLU A 350 8.72 9.90 6.74
CA GLU A 350 9.72 10.69 7.47
C GLU A 350 9.49 10.65 8.99
N ALA A 351 8.24 10.79 9.45
CA ALA A 351 7.89 10.67 10.88
C ALA A 351 8.26 9.29 11.46
N THR A 352 8.14 8.25 10.65
CA THR A 352 8.45 6.86 11.03
C THR A 352 9.95 6.60 11.09
N LEU A 353 10.73 7.19 10.16
CA LEU A 353 12.19 7.06 10.11
C LEU A 353 12.90 7.68 11.31
N CYS A 354 12.27 8.62 12.01
CA CYS A 354 12.74 9.14 13.30
C CYS A 354 12.61 8.12 14.47
N LEU A 355 12.31 6.84 14.18
CA LEU A 355 12.23 5.72 15.13
C LEU A 355 11.23 5.93 16.28
N THR A 356 10.17 6.69 16.04
CA THR A 356 9.11 6.91 17.02
C THR A 356 8.30 5.63 17.25
N ARG A 357 7.92 5.37 18.50
CA ARG A 357 7.05 4.23 18.88
C ARG A 357 5.59 4.61 19.02
N GLU A 358 5.23 5.82 18.58
CA GLU A 358 3.91 6.40 18.77
C GLU A 358 2.84 5.67 17.97
N LEU A 359 1.74 5.37 18.65
CA LEU A 359 0.63 4.61 18.09
C LEU A 359 -0.09 5.38 16.97
N GLN A 360 -0.23 6.71 17.12
CA GLN A 360 -0.90 7.60 16.16
C GLN A 360 -0.19 7.68 14.80
N ILE A 361 1.15 7.65 14.80
CA ILE A 361 1.95 7.60 13.57
C ILE A 361 1.73 6.26 12.86
N THR A 362 1.78 5.16 13.61
CA THR A 362 1.57 3.81 13.08
C THR A 362 0.16 3.65 12.48
N ALA A 363 -0.86 4.18 13.15
CA ALA A 363 -2.24 4.12 12.70
C ALA A 363 -2.44 4.92 11.40
N LEU A 364 -1.99 6.18 11.36
CA LEU A 364 -2.10 7.02 10.16
C LEU A 364 -1.29 6.46 8.99
N GLN A 365 -0.11 5.90 9.23
CA GLN A 365 0.67 5.20 8.19
C GLN A 365 -0.13 4.05 7.59
N SER A 366 -0.84 3.28 8.42
CA SER A 366 -1.67 2.17 7.94
C SER A 366 -2.85 2.65 7.10
N ASP A 367 -3.46 3.79 7.42
CA ASP A 367 -4.58 4.32 6.64
C ASP A 367 -4.14 4.94 5.31
N ILE A 368 -3.01 5.64 5.30
CA ILE A 368 -2.40 6.16 4.08
C ILE A 368 -2.00 5.01 3.16
N ALA A 369 -1.34 3.97 3.68
CA ALA A 369 -0.98 2.79 2.91
C ALA A 369 -2.21 2.07 2.34
N PHE A 370 -3.32 1.99 3.11
CA PHE A 370 -4.57 1.40 2.61
C PHE A 370 -5.17 2.22 1.46
N ALA A 371 -5.16 3.56 1.56
CA ALA A 371 -5.61 4.43 0.47
C ALA A 371 -4.70 4.35 -0.77
N GLN A 372 -3.38 4.18 -0.58
CA GLN A 372 -2.45 3.93 -1.67
C GLN A 372 -2.79 2.62 -2.38
N TYR A 373 -3.03 1.53 -1.63
CA TYR A 373 -3.53 0.28 -2.17
C TYR A 373 -4.86 0.47 -2.93
N GLU A 374 -5.83 1.21 -2.39
CA GLU A 374 -7.10 1.44 -3.10
C GLU A 374 -6.93 2.21 -4.42
N ARG A 375 -5.89 3.05 -4.52
CA ARG A 375 -5.59 3.83 -5.75
C ARG A 375 -4.75 3.04 -6.75
N THR A 376 -3.71 2.32 -6.31
CA THR A 376 -2.71 1.68 -7.18
C THR A 376 -2.89 0.18 -7.33
N GLU A 377 -3.68 -0.44 -6.44
CA GLU A 377 -3.85 -1.90 -6.30
C GLU A 377 -2.56 -2.66 -6.05
N ASP A 378 -1.55 -1.93 -5.57
CA ASP A 378 -0.26 -2.45 -5.19
C ASP A 378 -0.37 -3.25 -3.90
N SER A 379 -0.17 -4.57 -4.02
CA SER A 379 -0.34 -5.51 -2.92
C SER A 379 0.72 -5.36 -1.81
N GLU A 380 1.88 -4.74 -2.07
CA GLU A 380 2.90 -4.43 -1.04
C GLU A 380 2.37 -3.48 0.02
N HIS A 381 1.56 -2.49 -0.40
CA HIS A 381 0.88 -1.60 0.53
C HIS A 381 -0.05 -2.38 1.45
N LEU A 382 -0.79 -3.35 0.92
CA LEU A 382 -1.75 -4.13 1.70
C LEU A 382 -1.07 -5.07 2.71
N PHE A 383 0.09 -5.65 2.36
CA PHE A 383 0.91 -6.40 3.31
C PHE A 383 1.37 -5.51 4.48
N THR A 384 1.85 -4.30 4.15
CA THR A 384 2.24 -3.30 5.16
C THR A 384 1.07 -2.90 6.05
N VAL A 385 -0.13 -2.68 5.48
CA VAL A 385 -1.36 -2.35 6.22
C VAL A 385 -1.68 -3.42 7.26
N LEU A 386 -1.64 -4.70 6.89
CA LEU A 386 -1.93 -5.81 7.80
C LEU A 386 -0.95 -5.85 8.98
N ALA A 387 0.35 -5.66 8.71
CA ALA A 387 1.37 -5.63 9.76
C ALA A 387 1.17 -4.45 10.73
N LEU A 388 0.91 -3.25 10.21
CA LEU A 388 0.70 -2.05 11.00
C LEU A 388 -0.59 -2.12 11.83
N ARG A 389 -1.72 -2.54 11.24
CA ARG A 389 -3.01 -2.66 11.96
C ARG A 389 -2.95 -3.70 13.08
N LYS A 390 -2.30 -4.85 12.86
CA LYS A 390 -2.03 -5.85 13.92
C LYS A 390 -1.13 -5.29 15.03
N ARG A 391 -0.18 -4.41 14.70
CA ARG A 391 0.67 -3.74 15.69
C ARG A 391 -0.11 -2.71 16.51
N VAL A 392 -1.02 -1.96 15.86
CA VAL A 392 -1.89 -0.99 16.54
C VAL A 392 -2.77 -1.69 17.55
N LEU A 393 -3.51 -2.73 17.12
CA LEU A 393 -4.41 -3.48 17.99
C LEU A 393 -3.72 -4.09 19.23
N ARG A 394 -2.49 -4.61 19.08
CA ARG A 394 -1.71 -5.17 20.19
C ARG A 394 -1.26 -4.14 21.24
N LYS A 395 -1.17 -2.87 20.86
CA LYS A 395 -0.70 -1.79 21.75
C LYS A 395 -1.84 -1.03 22.42
N LEU A 396 -3.08 -1.20 21.98
CA LEU A 396 -4.23 -0.56 22.58
C LEU A 396 -4.53 -1.20 23.95
N PRO A 397 -4.80 -0.38 24.99
CA PRO A 397 -5.27 -0.87 26.29
C PRO A 397 -6.51 -1.75 26.14
N GLU A 398 -6.70 -2.73 27.04
CA GLU A 398 -7.85 -3.64 26.98
C GLU A 398 -9.18 -2.95 27.32
N ASP A 399 -9.13 -1.85 28.07
CA ASP A 399 -10.27 -1.03 28.50
C ASP A 399 -10.67 0.07 27.51
N ASP A 400 -9.92 0.25 26.41
CA ASP A 400 -10.25 1.20 25.35
C ASP A 400 -11.09 0.54 24.24
N ASP A 401 -12.33 0.16 24.57
CA ASP A 401 -13.25 -0.56 23.69
C ASP A 401 -13.44 0.15 22.33
N LEU A 402 -13.54 1.48 22.32
CA LEU A 402 -13.80 2.26 21.10
C LEU A 402 -12.61 2.21 20.13
N SER A 403 -11.39 2.49 20.60
CA SER A 403 -10.20 2.45 19.73
C SER A 403 -9.91 1.02 19.27
N ARG A 404 -10.17 0.02 20.11
CA ARG A 404 -10.04 -1.40 19.75
C ARG A 404 -11.04 -1.79 18.67
N ALA A 405 -12.29 -1.32 18.78
CA ALA A 405 -13.31 -1.57 17.78
C ALA A 405 -12.94 -0.97 16.41
N ASP A 406 -12.45 0.28 16.37
CA ASP A 406 -11.96 0.93 15.14
C ASP A 406 -10.78 0.16 14.53
N ALA A 407 -9.86 -0.35 15.36
CA ALA A 407 -8.71 -1.14 14.91
C ALA A 407 -9.11 -2.54 14.37
N LEU A 408 -10.04 -3.22 15.04
CA LEU A 408 -10.59 -4.52 14.62
C LEU A 408 -11.35 -4.40 13.30
N TYR A 409 -12.21 -3.39 13.17
CA TYR A 409 -12.91 -3.08 11.92
C TYR A 409 -11.90 -2.85 10.80
N SER A 410 -10.92 -1.99 11.01
CA SER A 410 -9.90 -1.67 10.00
C SER A 410 -9.07 -2.89 9.60
N LEU A 411 -8.75 -3.78 10.55
CA LEU A 411 -8.07 -5.04 10.28
C LEU A 411 -8.95 -6.00 9.47
N SER A 412 -10.23 -6.12 9.81
CA SER A 412 -11.23 -6.89 9.05
C SER A 412 -11.26 -6.46 7.59
N GLN A 413 -11.34 -5.16 7.32
CA GLN A 413 -11.35 -4.64 5.95
C GLN A 413 -10.05 -5.01 5.20
N ALA A 414 -8.88 -4.84 5.82
CA ALA A 414 -7.60 -5.20 5.20
C ALA A 414 -7.50 -6.70 4.88
N GLN A 415 -7.96 -7.57 5.79
CA GLN A 415 -7.96 -9.01 5.60
C GLN A 415 -8.91 -9.47 4.49
N MET A 416 -10.09 -8.85 4.38
CA MET A 416 -11.00 -9.09 3.26
C MET A 416 -10.34 -8.72 1.92
N HIS A 417 -9.68 -7.57 1.83
CA HIS A 417 -8.96 -7.16 0.62
C HIS A 417 -7.78 -8.10 0.32
N TRP A 418 -7.07 -8.56 1.35
CA TRP A 418 -5.95 -9.48 1.19
C TRP A 418 -6.40 -10.85 0.71
N TYR A 419 -7.54 -11.33 1.21
CA TYR A 419 -8.19 -12.54 0.70
C TYR A 419 -8.56 -12.41 -0.78
N ARG A 420 -9.15 -11.28 -1.21
CA ARG A 420 -9.48 -11.06 -2.62
C ARG A 420 -8.26 -11.15 -3.54
N ARG A 421 -7.07 -10.79 -3.03
CA ARG A 421 -5.80 -10.84 -3.75
C ARG A 421 -5.14 -12.22 -3.72
N THR A 422 -5.12 -12.90 -2.57
CA THR A 422 -4.32 -14.12 -2.37
C THR A 422 -5.12 -15.41 -2.36
N GLY A 423 -6.43 -15.33 -2.11
CA GLY A 423 -7.30 -16.49 -1.86
C GLY A 423 -7.01 -17.24 -0.56
N SER A 424 -6.23 -16.66 0.36
CA SER A 424 -5.86 -17.26 1.65
C SER A 424 -7.08 -17.44 2.56
N LEU A 425 -7.60 -18.67 2.64
CA LEU A 425 -8.90 -18.97 3.27
C LEU A 425 -8.99 -18.41 4.70
N GLY A 426 -7.97 -18.59 5.55
CA GLY A 426 -8.00 -18.14 6.94
C GLY A 426 -8.17 -16.63 7.12
N ASP A 427 -7.79 -15.81 6.13
CA ASP A 427 -7.90 -14.36 6.25
C ASP A 427 -9.34 -13.86 6.17
N LEU A 428 -10.20 -14.51 5.39
CA LEU A 428 -11.61 -14.10 5.28
C LEU A 428 -12.41 -14.48 6.53
N ASP A 429 -12.12 -15.63 7.14
CA ASP A 429 -12.75 -16.03 8.40
C ASP A 429 -12.30 -15.11 9.54
N ASN A 430 -11.00 -14.79 9.61
CA ASN A 430 -10.50 -13.77 10.54
C ASN A 430 -11.13 -12.39 10.32
N ALA A 431 -11.43 -12.01 9.07
CA ALA A 431 -12.12 -10.75 8.78
C ALA A 431 -13.54 -10.74 9.37
N VAL A 432 -14.27 -11.86 9.27
CA VAL A 432 -15.60 -12.00 9.89
C VAL A 432 -15.49 -11.87 11.41
N ASP A 433 -14.56 -12.60 12.03
CA ASP A 433 -14.40 -12.59 13.49
C ASP A 433 -14.02 -11.21 14.02
N ASN A 434 -13.08 -10.52 13.35
CA ASN A 434 -12.70 -9.16 13.71
C ASN A 434 -13.84 -8.15 13.46
N GLY A 435 -14.61 -8.30 12.38
CA GLY A 435 -15.77 -7.45 12.11
C GLY A 435 -16.89 -7.61 13.14
N ARG A 436 -17.13 -8.85 13.61
CA ARG A 436 -18.06 -9.13 14.72
C ARG A 436 -17.56 -8.57 16.04
N ALA A 437 -16.30 -8.83 16.39
CA ALA A 437 -15.68 -8.31 17.61
C ALA A 437 -15.71 -6.77 17.67
N ALA A 438 -15.50 -6.10 16.53
CA ALA A 438 -15.64 -4.65 16.45
C ALA A 438 -17.07 -4.17 16.75
N LEU A 439 -18.08 -4.90 16.27
CA LEU A 439 -19.48 -4.58 16.51
C LEU A 439 -19.90 -4.87 17.96
N ASP A 440 -19.38 -5.94 18.57
CA ASP A 440 -19.67 -6.34 19.95
C ASP A 440 -19.12 -5.34 20.98
N LEU A 441 -17.98 -4.70 20.68
CA LEU A 441 -17.37 -3.65 21.51
C LEU A 441 -18.13 -2.31 21.45
N VAL A 442 -19.03 -2.13 20.48
CA VAL A 442 -19.78 -0.88 20.32
C VAL A 442 -21.21 -1.06 20.81
N ALA A 443 -21.58 -0.28 21.83
CA ALA A 443 -22.94 -0.25 22.34
C ALA A 443 -23.95 0.04 21.21
N ALA A 444 -25.13 -0.59 21.27
CA ALA A 444 -26.24 -0.34 20.33
C ALA A 444 -26.64 1.14 20.22
N THR A 445 -26.27 1.97 21.20
CA THR A 445 -26.54 3.41 21.24
C THR A 445 -25.45 4.29 20.62
N ASP A 446 -24.28 3.77 20.21
CA ASP A 446 -23.29 4.57 19.46
C ASP A 446 -23.74 4.70 17.99
N ALA A 447 -24.68 5.62 17.77
CA ALA A 447 -25.24 5.94 16.47
C ALA A 447 -24.20 6.51 15.47
N ARG A 448 -22.98 6.84 15.91
CA ARG A 448 -21.98 7.44 15.02
C ARG A 448 -21.21 6.38 14.23
N ARG A 449 -20.72 5.33 14.90
CA ARG A 449 -19.82 4.31 14.32
C ARG A 449 -20.53 3.02 13.88
N ARG A 450 -21.57 2.61 14.60
CA ARG A 450 -22.28 1.35 14.38
C ARG A 450 -22.68 1.11 12.90
N PRO A 451 -23.22 2.09 12.15
CA PRO A 451 -23.56 1.90 10.74
C PRO A 451 -22.36 1.50 9.87
N ASP A 452 -21.17 2.06 10.13
CA ASP A 452 -19.98 1.81 9.34
C ASP A 452 -19.45 0.38 9.59
N PHE A 453 -19.55 -0.11 10.83
CA PHE A 453 -19.15 -1.48 11.20
C PHE A 453 -20.10 -2.54 10.64
N LEU A 454 -21.41 -2.27 10.71
CA LEU A 454 -22.43 -3.10 10.05
C LEU A 454 -22.17 -3.19 8.54
N CYS A 455 -21.88 -2.06 7.89
CA CYS A 455 -21.52 -2.03 6.48
C CYS A 455 -20.22 -2.80 6.18
N GLY A 456 -19.20 -2.70 7.04
CA GLY A 456 -17.97 -3.47 6.90
C GLY A 456 -18.22 -4.97 6.95
N LEU A 457 -18.88 -5.43 8.01
CA LEU A 457 -19.21 -6.84 8.20
C LEU A 457 -20.08 -7.37 7.04
N GLY A 458 -21.08 -6.58 6.60
CA GLY A 458 -21.87 -6.89 5.41
C GLY A 458 -21.02 -7.09 4.15
N LYS A 459 -20.03 -6.22 3.90
CA LYS A 459 -19.09 -6.38 2.76
C LYS A 459 -18.25 -7.65 2.85
N VAL A 460 -17.83 -8.05 4.06
CA VAL A 460 -17.11 -9.32 4.28
C VAL A 460 -18.00 -10.50 3.90
N HIS A 461 -19.26 -10.51 4.35
CA HIS A 461 -20.26 -11.52 4.00
C HIS A 461 -20.57 -11.56 2.50
N MET A 462 -20.73 -10.41 1.83
CA MET A 462 -20.84 -10.36 0.37
C MET A 462 -19.62 -10.97 -0.34
N THR A 463 -18.42 -10.75 0.21
CA THR A 463 -17.18 -11.32 -0.36
C THR A 463 -17.14 -12.84 -0.22
N ARG A 464 -17.60 -13.38 0.92
CA ARG A 464 -17.78 -14.84 1.12
C ARG A 464 -18.74 -15.43 0.08
N PHE A 465 -19.89 -14.78 -0.13
CA PHE A 465 -20.83 -15.20 -1.15
C PHE A 465 -20.18 -15.18 -2.55
N ALA A 466 -19.61 -14.05 -2.96
CA ALA A 466 -19.12 -13.86 -4.32
C ALA A 466 -17.91 -14.75 -4.68
N LEU A 467 -17.01 -15.01 -3.73
CA LEU A 467 -15.75 -15.72 -3.99
C LEU A 467 -15.73 -17.17 -3.51
N ARG A 468 -16.47 -17.53 -2.45
CA ARG A 468 -16.58 -18.91 -1.96
C ARG A 468 -17.87 -19.61 -2.40
N GLY A 469 -18.84 -18.88 -2.96
CA GLY A 469 -20.14 -19.44 -3.34
C GLY A 469 -21.00 -19.82 -2.15
N GLU A 470 -20.68 -19.33 -0.95
CA GLU A 470 -21.42 -19.59 0.29
C GLU A 470 -22.75 -18.83 0.25
N ARG A 471 -23.81 -19.50 -0.23
CA ARG A 471 -25.12 -18.87 -0.47
C ARG A 471 -25.75 -18.27 0.78
N ASP A 472 -25.53 -18.89 1.92
CA ASP A 472 -26.09 -18.43 3.20
C ASP A 472 -25.55 -17.06 3.59
N ALA A 473 -24.29 -16.75 3.22
CA ALA A 473 -23.60 -15.50 3.54
C ALA A 473 -24.29 -14.22 3.02
N LEU A 474 -25.08 -14.33 1.95
CA LEU A 474 -25.71 -13.17 1.30
C LEU A 474 -26.89 -12.61 2.12
N PRO A 475 -27.82 -13.44 2.63
CA PRO A 475 -28.78 -13.03 3.66
C PRO A 475 -28.18 -12.25 4.83
N GLU A 476 -27.08 -12.70 5.47
CA GLU A 476 -26.54 -11.93 6.60
C GLU A 476 -25.97 -10.58 6.16
N ALA A 477 -25.42 -10.48 4.95
CA ALA A 477 -24.98 -9.19 4.42
C ALA A 477 -26.16 -8.21 4.28
N ILE A 478 -27.26 -8.66 3.69
CA ILE A 478 -28.48 -7.85 3.50
C ILE A 478 -29.04 -7.40 4.85
N ASP A 479 -29.09 -8.29 5.84
CA ASP A 479 -29.58 -7.94 7.18
C ASP A 479 -28.70 -6.87 7.84
N ARG A 480 -27.36 -7.00 7.77
CA ARG A 480 -26.47 -5.96 8.32
C ARG A 480 -26.63 -4.62 7.61
N PHE A 481 -26.83 -4.60 6.29
CA PHE A 481 -27.07 -3.34 5.57
C PHE A 481 -28.43 -2.74 5.91
N ARG A 482 -29.48 -3.54 6.10
CA ARG A 482 -30.80 -3.05 6.55
C ARG A 482 -30.74 -2.47 7.96
N GLU A 483 -30.01 -3.09 8.88
CA GLU A 483 -29.73 -2.52 10.20
C GLU A 483 -28.99 -1.18 10.06
N ALA A 484 -27.95 -1.10 9.23
CA ALA A 484 -27.19 0.14 9.01
C ALA A 484 -28.05 1.27 8.39
N VAL A 485 -28.98 0.93 7.49
CA VAL A 485 -29.96 1.88 6.93
C VAL A 485 -30.94 2.36 8.00
N THR A 486 -31.32 1.48 8.93
CA THR A 486 -32.21 1.84 10.05
C THR A 486 -31.51 2.80 11.01
N ASP A 487 -30.24 2.52 11.35
CA ASP A 487 -29.44 3.35 12.25
C ASP A 487 -29.06 4.71 11.61
N ALA A 488 -28.93 4.76 10.28
CA ALA A 488 -28.51 5.97 9.56
C ALA A 488 -29.22 6.13 8.20
N PRO A 489 -30.51 6.52 8.20
CA PRO A 489 -31.35 6.56 6.99
C PRO A 489 -30.93 7.61 5.95
N ASP A 490 -30.18 8.64 6.40
CA ASP A 490 -29.69 9.75 5.57
C ASP A 490 -28.24 9.56 5.09
N ARG A 491 -27.63 8.36 5.30
CA ARG A 491 -26.30 8.03 4.76
C ARG A 491 -26.43 7.24 3.45
N TYR A 492 -25.68 7.66 2.42
CA TYR A 492 -25.71 7.00 1.11
C TYR A 492 -25.09 5.58 1.14
N LEU A 493 -24.04 5.35 1.95
CA LEU A 493 -23.25 4.12 1.88
C LEU A 493 -24.05 2.85 2.26
N PRO A 494 -24.81 2.81 3.38
CA PRO A 494 -25.68 1.67 3.69
C PRO A 494 -26.69 1.35 2.59
N LEU A 495 -27.31 2.39 2.00
CA LEU A 495 -28.29 2.25 0.92
C LEU A 495 -27.65 1.68 -0.37
N ALA A 496 -26.46 2.19 -0.74
CA ALA A 496 -25.74 1.71 -1.92
C ALA A 496 -25.32 0.24 -1.78
N LEU A 497 -24.82 -0.15 -0.60
CA LEU A 497 -24.43 -1.53 -0.33
C LEU A 497 -25.63 -2.49 -0.28
N LEU A 498 -26.76 -2.04 0.28
CA LEU A 498 -28.01 -2.78 0.25
C LEU A 498 -28.48 -3.01 -1.19
N ALA A 499 -28.48 -1.98 -2.04
CA ALA A 499 -28.85 -2.09 -3.44
C ALA A 499 -27.99 -3.15 -4.17
N ALA A 500 -26.66 -3.07 -4.03
CA ALA A 500 -25.76 -4.05 -4.62
C ALA A 500 -26.04 -5.49 -4.12
N ALA A 501 -26.28 -5.69 -2.83
CA ALA A 501 -26.57 -7.00 -2.25
C ALA A 501 -27.89 -7.61 -2.74
N LEU A 502 -28.92 -6.78 -2.93
CA LEU A 502 -30.21 -7.20 -3.50
C LEU A 502 -30.07 -7.61 -4.96
N GLY A 503 -29.24 -6.92 -5.75
CA GLY A 503 -28.89 -7.33 -7.11
C GLY A 503 -28.27 -8.74 -7.16
N TYR A 504 -27.35 -9.06 -6.24
CA TYR A 504 -26.81 -10.42 -6.13
C TYR A 504 -27.86 -11.45 -5.71
N ARG A 505 -28.82 -11.08 -4.86
CA ARG A 505 -29.89 -11.99 -4.43
C ARG A 505 -30.82 -12.32 -5.60
N TYR A 506 -31.17 -11.32 -6.43
CA TYR A 506 -31.92 -11.54 -7.66
C TYR A 506 -31.26 -12.56 -8.58
N ASP A 507 -29.93 -12.59 -8.69
CA ASP A 507 -29.25 -13.59 -9.53
C ASP A 507 -29.45 -15.03 -9.05
N LEU A 508 -29.69 -15.23 -7.76
CA LEU A 508 -30.00 -16.53 -7.16
C LEU A 508 -31.49 -16.87 -7.21
N THR A 509 -32.34 -15.92 -6.83
CA THR A 509 -33.78 -16.13 -6.59
C THR A 509 -34.63 -15.86 -7.82
N ARG A 510 -34.15 -14.97 -8.70
CA ARG A 510 -34.90 -14.33 -9.79
C ARG A 510 -36.17 -13.62 -9.31
N ASP A 511 -36.21 -13.22 -8.04
CA ASP A 511 -37.31 -12.45 -7.46
C ASP A 511 -37.19 -10.97 -7.84
N ILE A 512 -38.07 -10.51 -8.73
CA ILE A 512 -38.04 -9.15 -9.26
C ILE A 512 -38.20 -8.08 -8.17
N THR A 513 -38.81 -8.41 -7.03
CA THR A 513 -38.99 -7.47 -5.92
C THR A 513 -37.66 -7.04 -5.31
N ASP A 514 -36.62 -7.87 -5.41
CA ASP A 514 -35.26 -7.52 -5.02
C ASP A 514 -34.71 -6.39 -5.89
N LEU A 515 -35.02 -6.37 -7.19
CA LEU A 515 -34.60 -5.31 -8.09
C LEU A 515 -35.36 -4.01 -7.84
N ASP A 516 -36.65 -4.09 -7.49
CA ASP A 516 -37.43 -2.91 -7.10
C ASP A 516 -36.89 -2.26 -5.83
N GLU A 517 -36.60 -3.07 -4.80
CA GLU A 517 -35.96 -2.59 -3.56
C GLU A 517 -34.54 -2.04 -3.85
N SER A 518 -33.77 -2.71 -4.71
CA SER A 518 -32.43 -2.28 -5.14
C SER A 518 -32.45 -0.92 -5.82
N ILE A 519 -33.36 -0.72 -6.78
CA ILE A 519 -33.48 0.54 -7.53
C ILE A 519 -33.90 1.67 -6.58
N ALA A 520 -34.89 1.44 -5.70
CA ALA A 520 -35.34 2.42 -4.74
C ALA A 520 -34.22 2.83 -3.74
N ALA A 521 -33.46 1.86 -3.23
CA ALA A 521 -32.33 2.13 -2.35
C ALA A 521 -31.20 2.87 -3.09
N GLY A 522 -30.88 2.47 -4.32
CA GLY A 522 -29.85 3.10 -5.15
C GLY A 522 -30.19 4.54 -5.53
N GLU A 523 -31.45 4.84 -5.87
CA GLU A 523 -31.90 6.22 -6.18
C GLU A 523 -31.79 7.13 -4.95
N ARG A 524 -32.19 6.63 -3.77
CA ARG A 524 -32.00 7.36 -2.50
C ARG A 524 -30.51 7.57 -2.21
N ALA A 525 -29.68 6.55 -2.40
CA ALA A 525 -28.23 6.68 -2.24
C ALA A 525 -27.65 7.74 -3.19
N LEU A 526 -28.07 7.75 -4.45
CA LEU A 526 -27.62 8.71 -5.46
C LEU A 526 -27.99 10.16 -5.10
N GLY A 527 -29.15 10.37 -4.47
CA GLY A 527 -29.56 11.68 -3.96
C GLY A 527 -28.71 12.21 -2.81
N LEU A 528 -28.07 11.32 -2.05
CA LEU A 528 -27.26 11.64 -0.87
C LEU A 528 -25.75 11.62 -1.13
N ALA A 529 -25.30 10.97 -2.22
CA ALA A 529 -23.89 10.70 -2.47
C ALA A 529 -23.12 11.93 -3.02
N PRO A 530 -21.89 12.19 -2.54
CA PRO A 530 -20.99 13.16 -3.15
C PRO A 530 -20.52 12.71 -4.53
N ALA A 531 -20.08 13.65 -5.38
CA ALA A 531 -19.73 13.40 -6.78
C ALA A 531 -18.81 12.18 -7.02
N PRO A 532 -17.72 11.96 -6.26
CA PRO A 532 -16.82 10.82 -6.49
C PRO A 532 -17.49 9.45 -6.25
N GLN A 533 -18.50 9.37 -5.38
CA GLN A 533 -19.18 8.12 -5.03
C GLN A 533 -20.41 7.86 -5.90
N ARG A 534 -20.85 8.83 -6.71
CA ARG A 534 -21.98 8.67 -7.65
C ARG A 534 -21.71 7.62 -8.71
N ALA A 535 -20.47 7.50 -9.19
CA ALA A 535 -20.12 6.61 -10.29
C ALA A 535 -20.47 5.13 -9.99
N GLY A 536 -20.15 4.66 -8.77
CA GLY A 536 -20.48 3.30 -8.35
C GLY A 536 -21.98 3.06 -8.24
N ILE A 537 -22.71 4.03 -7.67
CA ILE A 537 -24.17 3.94 -7.50
C ILE A 537 -24.87 3.95 -8.86
N LEU A 538 -24.45 4.81 -9.80
CA LEU A 538 -24.98 4.86 -11.16
C LEU A 538 -24.76 3.56 -11.92
N LEU A 539 -23.59 2.94 -11.74
CA LEU A 539 -23.28 1.64 -12.32
C LEU A 539 -24.18 0.54 -11.78
N ASP A 540 -24.34 0.47 -10.45
CA ASP A 540 -25.17 -0.55 -9.80
C ASP A 540 -26.66 -0.36 -10.16
N LEU A 541 -27.14 0.89 -10.24
CA LEU A 541 -28.47 1.24 -10.75
C LEU A 541 -28.69 0.83 -12.20
N SER A 542 -27.70 1.07 -13.07
CA SER A 542 -27.75 0.61 -14.47
C SER A 542 -27.91 -0.91 -14.53
N GLY A 543 -27.09 -1.65 -13.79
CA GLY A 543 -27.15 -3.10 -13.73
C GLY A 543 -28.50 -3.62 -13.22
N ALA A 544 -29.02 -3.05 -12.13
CA ALA A 544 -30.32 -3.44 -11.58
C ALA A 544 -31.47 -3.19 -12.58
N ARG A 545 -31.49 -2.03 -13.24
CA ARG A 545 -32.49 -1.70 -14.28
C ARG A 545 -32.36 -2.60 -15.50
N ARG A 546 -31.13 -2.89 -15.97
CA ARG A 546 -30.88 -3.83 -17.06
C ARG A 546 -31.39 -5.24 -16.74
N LEU A 547 -31.13 -5.73 -15.54
CA LEU A 547 -31.63 -7.02 -15.08
C LEU A 547 -33.16 -7.04 -14.95
N ARG A 548 -33.77 -5.92 -14.51
CA ARG A 548 -35.23 -5.79 -14.40
C ARG A 548 -35.89 -5.81 -15.76
N PHE A 549 -35.35 -5.07 -16.74
CA PHE A 549 -35.76 -5.14 -18.14
C PHE A 549 -35.77 -6.58 -18.67
N GLY A 550 -34.75 -7.38 -18.34
CA GLY A 550 -34.69 -8.79 -18.74
C GLY A 550 -35.84 -9.64 -18.20
N GLY A 551 -36.41 -9.28 -17.04
CA GLY A 551 -37.55 -9.97 -16.42
C GLY A 551 -38.92 -9.38 -16.80
N THR A 552 -39.01 -8.08 -17.04
CA THR A 552 -40.28 -7.36 -17.26
C THR A 552 -40.54 -6.99 -18.72
N GLY A 553 -39.49 -6.79 -19.51
CA GLY A 553 -39.56 -6.22 -20.86
C GLY A 553 -39.81 -4.71 -20.91
N ASP A 554 -39.77 -4.00 -19.78
CA ASP A 554 -40.05 -2.56 -19.72
C ASP A 554 -38.91 -1.73 -20.32
N ALA A 555 -39.12 -1.21 -21.53
CA ALA A 555 -38.12 -0.41 -22.24
C ALA A 555 -37.66 0.85 -21.47
N THR A 556 -38.48 1.37 -20.55
CA THR A 556 -38.10 2.54 -19.75
C THR A 556 -36.91 2.25 -18.84
N ASP A 557 -36.77 1.01 -18.35
CA ASP A 557 -35.62 0.59 -17.56
C ASP A 557 -34.31 0.66 -18.36
N LEU A 558 -34.36 0.31 -19.65
CA LEU A 558 -33.19 0.35 -20.51
C LEU A 558 -32.75 1.79 -20.81
N ASP A 559 -33.70 2.68 -21.08
CA ASP A 559 -33.43 4.11 -21.28
C ASP A 559 -32.81 4.75 -20.04
N HIS A 560 -33.37 4.41 -18.89
CA HIS A 560 -32.89 4.83 -17.58
C HIS A 560 -31.51 4.26 -17.22
N ALA A 561 -31.20 3.03 -17.60
CA ALA A 561 -29.87 2.44 -17.42
C ALA A 561 -28.83 3.13 -18.30
N ARG A 562 -29.17 3.40 -19.58
CA ARG A 562 -28.32 4.16 -20.51
C ARG A 562 -28.05 5.58 -20.02
N ALA A 563 -29.05 6.26 -19.48
CA ALA A 563 -28.90 7.58 -18.88
C ALA A 563 -27.94 7.56 -17.68
N ALA A 564 -28.04 6.54 -16.81
CA ALA A 564 -27.14 6.39 -15.66
C ALA A 564 -25.67 6.17 -16.08
N ILE A 565 -25.43 5.36 -17.12
CA ILE A 565 -24.08 5.16 -17.66
C ILE A 565 -23.53 6.44 -18.32
N ALA A 566 -24.35 7.18 -19.05
CA ALA A 566 -23.96 8.46 -19.63
C ALA A 566 -23.60 9.49 -18.55
N GLU A 567 -24.39 9.57 -17.47
CA GLU A 567 -24.08 10.42 -16.31
C GLU A 567 -22.77 9.97 -15.64
N ALA A 568 -22.56 8.67 -15.46
CA ALA A 568 -21.35 8.15 -14.85
C ALA A 568 -20.09 8.51 -15.66
N LEU A 569 -20.14 8.36 -17.00
CA LEU A 569 -19.04 8.73 -17.90
C LEU A 569 -18.74 10.24 -17.93
N ALA A 570 -19.71 11.09 -17.59
CA ALA A 570 -19.54 12.53 -17.51
C ALA A 570 -18.87 13.01 -16.20
N LEU A 571 -18.69 12.12 -15.21
CA LEU A 571 -18.02 12.46 -13.96
C LEU A 571 -16.51 12.68 -14.17
N PRO A 572 -15.92 13.76 -13.60
CA PRO A 572 -14.50 14.02 -13.74
C PRO A 572 -13.64 13.03 -12.92
N ALA A 573 -12.40 12.82 -13.36
CA ALA A 573 -11.35 12.10 -12.61
C ALA A 573 -11.67 10.65 -12.21
N LEU A 574 -12.42 9.90 -13.04
CA LEU A 574 -12.62 8.47 -12.82
C LEU A 574 -11.33 7.66 -13.04
N SER A 575 -11.01 6.78 -12.08
CA SER A 575 -9.93 5.80 -12.24
C SER A 575 -10.15 4.89 -13.45
N ALA A 576 -9.07 4.33 -14.01
CA ALA A 576 -9.10 3.37 -15.11
C ALA A 576 -10.07 2.20 -14.84
N ARG A 577 -10.09 1.70 -13.59
CA ARG A 577 -10.97 0.61 -13.15
C ARG A 577 -12.44 0.98 -13.17
N TYR A 578 -12.81 2.16 -12.66
CA TYR A 578 -14.21 2.59 -12.72
C TYR A 578 -14.65 2.82 -14.16
N ARG A 579 -13.80 3.44 -15.00
CA ARG A 579 -14.07 3.56 -16.43
C ARG A 579 -14.24 2.19 -17.09
N MET A 580 -13.40 1.22 -16.76
CA MET A 580 -13.51 -0.14 -17.27
C MET A 580 -14.84 -0.81 -16.87
N ARG A 581 -15.23 -0.72 -15.59
CA ARG A 581 -16.51 -1.27 -15.13
C ARG A 581 -17.72 -0.61 -15.81
N ILE A 582 -17.69 0.71 -15.99
CA ILE A 582 -18.74 1.47 -16.68
C ILE A 582 -18.80 1.07 -18.17
N SER A 583 -17.65 0.97 -18.84
CA SER A 583 -17.57 0.51 -20.23
C SER A 583 -18.09 -0.93 -20.40
N LEU A 584 -17.80 -1.83 -19.45
CA LEU A 584 -18.33 -3.20 -19.48
C LEU A 584 -19.86 -3.23 -19.35
N GLU A 585 -20.44 -2.46 -18.43
CA GLU A 585 -21.90 -2.34 -18.34
C GLU A 585 -22.52 -1.72 -19.60
N GLN A 586 -21.82 -0.76 -20.24
CA GLN A 586 -22.21 -0.25 -21.55
C GLN A 586 -22.21 -1.35 -22.62
N THR A 587 -21.26 -2.29 -22.60
CA THR A 587 -21.26 -3.44 -23.52
C THR A 587 -22.46 -4.37 -23.29
N GLU A 588 -22.86 -4.59 -22.03
CA GLU A 588 -24.03 -5.40 -21.68
C GLU A 588 -25.32 -4.73 -22.18
N LEU A 589 -25.49 -3.42 -21.94
CA LEU A 589 -26.64 -2.65 -22.44
C LEU A 589 -26.71 -2.64 -23.98
N ALA A 590 -25.58 -2.47 -24.66
CA ALA A 590 -25.53 -2.47 -26.12
C ALA A 590 -25.83 -3.87 -26.69
N SER A 591 -25.50 -4.94 -25.97
CA SER A 591 -25.76 -6.32 -26.39
C SER A 591 -27.24 -6.72 -26.34
N LEU A 592 -28.08 -5.95 -25.63
CA LEU A 592 -29.54 -6.14 -25.64
C LEU A 592 -30.21 -5.64 -26.93
N SER A 593 -29.55 -4.77 -27.70
CA SER A 593 -30.04 -4.33 -29.01
C SER A 593 -29.47 -5.22 -30.12
N THR A 594 -30.32 -6.07 -30.71
CA THR A 594 -29.91 -6.90 -31.85
C THR A 594 -29.82 -6.13 -33.17
N VAL A 595 -30.39 -4.92 -33.21
CA VAL A 595 -30.45 -4.08 -34.42
C VAL A 595 -29.21 -3.19 -34.56
N ASN A 596 -28.57 -2.80 -33.44
CA ASN A 596 -27.46 -1.83 -33.46
C ASN A 596 -26.09 -2.47 -33.24
N THR A 597 -25.64 -3.29 -34.20
CA THR A 597 -24.33 -3.97 -34.13
C THR A 597 -23.14 -3.01 -34.09
N ALA A 598 -23.28 -1.80 -34.65
CA ALA A 598 -22.25 -0.76 -34.63
C ALA A 598 -22.03 -0.17 -33.23
N GLU A 599 -23.11 0.11 -32.50
CA GLU A 599 -23.04 0.56 -31.11
C GLU A 599 -22.43 -0.51 -30.20
N ARG A 600 -22.84 -1.77 -30.37
CA ARG A 600 -22.26 -2.92 -29.65
C ARG A 600 -20.74 -2.99 -29.85
N LEU A 601 -20.29 -2.90 -31.10
CA LEU A 601 -18.87 -2.88 -31.42
C LEU A 601 -18.16 -1.70 -30.74
N SER A 602 -18.69 -0.49 -30.86
CA SER A 602 -18.07 0.72 -30.27
C SER A 602 -17.89 0.63 -28.75
N ALA A 603 -18.86 0.04 -28.04
CA ALA A 603 -18.75 -0.17 -26.59
C ALA A 603 -17.61 -1.15 -26.25
N PHE A 604 -17.49 -2.27 -27.00
CA PHE A 604 -16.38 -3.20 -26.81
C PHE A 604 -15.02 -2.59 -27.16
N GLU A 605 -14.95 -1.74 -28.20
CA GLU A 605 -13.72 -1.02 -28.53
C GLU A 605 -13.27 -0.15 -27.35
N ALA A 606 -14.17 0.63 -26.76
CA ALA A 606 -13.85 1.47 -25.60
C ALA A 606 -13.36 0.64 -24.40
N ALA A 607 -13.94 -0.53 -24.14
CA ALA A 607 -13.50 -1.44 -23.08
C ALA A 607 -12.10 -2.02 -23.35
N VAL A 608 -11.82 -2.45 -24.60
CA VAL A 608 -10.50 -2.99 -24.99
C VAL A 608 -9.40 -1.93 -24.92
N GLU A 609 -9.69 -0.66 -25.24
CA GLU A 609 -8.73 0.45 -25.09
C GLU A 609 -8.27 0.65 -23.64
N LEU A 610 -9.14 0.39 -22.65
CA LEU A 610 -8.83 0.59 -21.23
C LEU A 610 -8.00 -0.55 -20.62
N LEU A 611 -7.92 -1.72 -21.27
CA LEU A 611 -7.22 -2.89 -20.73
C LEU A 611 -5.75 -2.61 -20.41
N SER A 612 -5.03 -1.89 -21.29
CA SER A 612 -3.62 -1.58 -21.06
C SER A 612 -3.43 -0.61 -19.89
N GLU A 613 -4.36 0.33 -19.68
CA GLU A 613 -4.29 1.25 -18.55
C GLU A 613 -4.57 0.53 -17.22
N VAL A 614 -5.57 -0.35 -17.19
CA VAL A 614 -5.90 -1.17 -16.02
C VAL A 614 -4.77 -2.16 -15.71
N GLY A 615 -4.30 -2.90 -16.73
CA GLY A 615 -3.30 -3.93 -16.59
C GLY A 615 -1.89 -3.43 -16.30
N LEU A 616 -1.59 -2.14 -16.50
CA LEU A 616 -0.28 -1.54 -16.22
C LEU A 616 -0.29 -0.54 -15.06
N SER A 617 -1.38 -0.51 -14.30
CA SER A 617 -1.58 0.42 -13.19
C SER A 617 -0.65 0.17 -11.98
N SER A 618 -0.18 -1.07 -11.79
CA SER A 618 0.77 -1.44 -10.74
C SER A 618 2.19 -1.66 -11.29
N PRO A 619 3.26 -1.36 -10.51
CA PRO A 619 4.62 -1.76 -10.85
C PRO A 619 4.86 -3.28 -10.72
N HIS A 620 4.07 -4.00 -9.92
CA HIS A 620 4.26 -5.42 -9.63
C HIS A 620 3.58 -6.32 -10.65
N HIS A 621 4.34 -7.27 -11.20
CA HIS A 621 3.85 -8.17 -12.26
C HIS A 621 2.63 -9.01 -11.83
N GLU A 622 2.60 -9.46 -10.58
CA GLU A 622 1.49 -10.24 -10.03
C GLU A 622 0.18 -9.44 -9.96
N ASP A 623 0.25 -8.14 -9.64
CA ASP A 623 -0.92 -7.27 -9.66
C ASP A 623 -1.44 -7.10 -11.09
N ARG A 624 -0.54 -6.94 -12.06
CA ARG A 624 -0.89 -6.77 -13.48
C ARG A 624 -1.60 -8.01 -14.03
N GLU A 625 -1.05 -9.19 -13.77
CA GLU A 625 -1.67 -10.48 -14.12
C GLU A 625 -3.07 -10.57 -13.50
N PHE A 626 -3.20 -10.32 -12.20
CA PHE A 626 -4.48 -10.37 -11.50
C PHE A 626 -5.50 -9.40 -12.11
N MET A 627 -5.10 -8.16 -12.40
CA MET A 627 -6.02 -7.15 -12.94
C MET A 627 -6.49 -7.46 -14.35
N LEU A 628 -5.60 -7.96 -15.21
CA LEU A 628 -5.99 -8.45 -16.53
C LEU A 628 -6.84 -9.72 -16.42
N SER A 629 -6.62 -10.52 -15.38
CA SER A 629 -7.32 -11.78 -15.15
C SER A 629 -8.85 -11.61 -14.99
N VAL A 630 -9.27 -10.48 -14.42
CA VAL A 630 -10.70 -10.21 -14.17
C VAL A 630 -11.46 -9.90 -15.47
N HIS A 631 -10.76 -9.62 -16.56
CA HIS A 631 -11.33 -9.19 -17.84
C HIS A 631 -11.18 -10.23 -18.95
N ALA A 632 -10.93 -11.49 -18.58
CA ALA A 632 -10.82 -12.61 -19.51
C ALA A 632 -11.96 -12.69 -20.53
N GLY A 633 -11.62 -13.02 -21.77
CA GLY A 633 -12.60 -13.23 -22.83
C GLY A 633 -13.20 -11.93 -23.37
N LEU A 634 -12.84 -10.76 -22.84
CA LEU A 634 -13.26 -9.47 -23.41
C LEU A 634 -12.81 -9.33 -24.86
N GLY A 635 -11.60 -9.79 -25.19
CA GLY A 635 -11.10 -9.81 -26.57
C GLY A 635 -11.94 -10.69 -27.50
N ALA A 636 -12.36 -11.87 -27.03
CA ALA A 636 -13.23 -12.78 -27.79
C ALA A 636 -14.64 -12.20 -28.00
N LYS A 637 -15.22 -11.56 -26.98
CA LYS A 637 -16.52 -10.87 -27.06
C LYS A 637 -16.45 -9.67 -28.01
N ALA A 638 -15.37 -8.90 -27.97
CA ALA A 638 -15.12 -7.80 -28.88
C ALA A 638 -14.96 -8.28 -30.34
N ALA A 639 -14.30 -9.43 -30.54
CA ALA A 639 -14.18 -10.07 -31.84
C ALA A 639 -15.55 -10.53 -32.39
N ASP A 640 -16.41 -11.12 -31.56
CA ASP A 640 -17.79 -11.47 -31.94
C ASP A 640 -18.61 -10.22 -32.30
N ALA A 641 -18.50 -9.15 -31.51
CA ALA A 641 -19.12 -7.87 -31.80
C ALA A 641 -18.71 -7.33 -33.17
N ALA A 642 -17.41 -7.39 -33.49
CA ALA A 642 -16.89 -6.95 -34.78
C ALA A 642 -17.34 -7.84 -35.95
N VAL A 643 -17.39 -9.16 -35.77
CA VAL A 643 -17.90 -10.10 -36.79
C VAL A 643 -19.38 -9.84 -37.08
N ALA A 644 -20.20 -9.66 -36.05
CA ALA A 644 -21.63 -9.32 -36.22
C ALA A 644 -21.85 -7.96 -36.90
N ALA A 645 -20.92 -7.02 -36.73
CA ALA A 645 -20.89 -5.75 -37.46
C ALA A 645 -20.30 -5.86 -38.88
N ASN A 646 -20.01 -7.08 -39.36
CA ASN A 646 -19.37 -7.36 -40.65
C ASN A 646 -17.97 -6.72 -40.81
N ARG A 647 -17.18 -6.72 -39.74
CA ARG A 647 -15.82 -6.16 -39.67
C ARG A 647 -14.80 -7.22 -39.19
N PRO A 648 -14.55 -8.29 -39.97
CA PRO A 648 -13.68 -9.40 -39.55
C PRO A 648 -12.22 -8.99 -39.33
N ASP A 649 -11.71 -8.04 -40.11
CA ASP A 649 -10.39 -7.46 -39.87
C ASP A 649 -10.31 -6.84 -38.47
N ARG A 650 -11.32 -6.04 -38.12
CA ARG A 650 -11.38 -5.38 -36.80
C ARG A 650 -11.52 -6.39 -35.67
N ALA A 651 -12.19 -7.52 -35.90
CA ALA A 651 -12.30 -8.60 -34.94
C ALA A 651 -10.92 -9.15 -34.54
N LEU A 652 -10.05 -9.38 -35.53
CA LEU A 652 -8.68 -9.82 -35.28
C LEU A 652 -7.86 -8.74 -34.56
N GLU A 653 -8.00 -7.47 -34.96
CA GLU A 653 -7.27 -6.36 -34.31
C GLU A 653 -7.64 -6.21 -32.84
N LEU A 654 -8.92 -6.26 -32.50
CA LEU A 654 -9.40 -6.14 -31.12
C LEU A 654 -8.99 -7.34 -30.28
N LEU A 655 -9.08 -8.55 -30.84
CA LEU A 655 -8.63 -9.75 -30.18
C LEU A 655 -7.14 -9.67 -29.84
N GLU A 656 -6.30 -9.26 -30.77
CA GLU A 656 -4.85 -9.18 -30.55
C GLU A 656 -4.43 -7.98 -29.71
N LYS A 657 -5.24 -6.91 -29.67
CA LYS A 657 -5.04 -5.75 -28.78
C LYS A 657 -5.37 -6.08 -27.32
N ALA A 658 -6.35 -6.94 -27.08
CA ALA A 658 -6.69 -7.42 -25.74
C ALA A 658 -5.69 -8.46 -25.19
N ARG A 659 -4.67 -8.84 -25.96
CA ARG A 659 -3.72 -9.91 -25.64
C ARG A 659 -2.30 -9.39 -25.58
N GLY A 660 -1.44 -10.07 -24.83
CA GLY A 660 0.00 -9.78 -24.76
C GLY A 660 0.31 -8.36 -24.28
N ILE A 661 -0.45 -7.87 -23.31
CA ILE A 661 -0.26 -6.55 -22.68
C ILE A 661 0.98 -6.61 -21.77
N LEU A 662 1.14 -7.69 -21.01
CA LEU A 662 2.34 -7.92 -20.20
C LEU A 662 3.60 -8.06 -21.06
N ALA A 663 3.52 -8.79 -22.19
CA ALA A 663 4.63 -8.95 -23.11
C ALA A 663 5.07 -7.63 -23.78
N ASP A 664 4.13 -6.68 -23.99
CA ASP A 664 4.41 -5.36 -24.58
C ASP A 664 5.28 -4.46 -23.70
N THR A 665 5.42 -4.78 -22.40
CA THR A 665 6.28 -4.02 -21.48
C THR A 665 7.77 -4.36 -21.60
N ALA A 666 8.12 -5.44 -22.31
CA ALA A 666 9.49 -5.89 -22.51
C ALA A 666 9.99 -5.61 -23.96
N PRO A 667 11.16 -5.00 -24.16
CA PRO A 667 11.70 -4.76 -25.49
C PRO A 667 12.21 -6.06 -26.12
N THR A 668 11.38 -6.73 -26.93
CA THR A 668 11.76 -7.96 -27.66
C THR A 668 12.21 -7.65 -29.10
N PRO A 669 13.34 -8.20 -29.59
CA PRO A 669 13.78 -8.00 -30.97
C PRO A 669 12.82 -8.61 -32.00
N GLY A 670 12.09 -7.76 -32.72
CA GLY A 670 11.11 -8.15 -33.75
C GLY A 670 9.66 -8.19 -33.26
N TRP A 671 9.43 -8.08 -31.95
CA TRP A 671 8.13 -7.77 -31.37
C TRP A 671 7.82 -6.30 -31.62
N ARG A 672 6.68 -6.02 -32.25
CA ARG A 672 6.29 -4.65 -32.63
C ARG A 672 5.38 -3.96 -31.62
N GLY A 673 5.15 -4.58 -30.45
CA GLY A 673 4.19 -4.12 -29.45
C GLY A 673 2.80 -3.90 -30.03
N ASN A 674 1.99 -3.08 -29.36
CA ASN A 674 0.71 -2.59 -29.86
C ASN A 674 0.80 -1.71 -31.13
N ARG A 675 2.01 -1.37 -31.62
CA ARG A 675 2.20 -0.52 -32.81
C ARG A 675 1.98 -1.25 -34.15
N ALA A 676 1.75 -2.57 -34.16
CA ALA A 676 1.51 -3.35 -35.38
C ALA A 676 0.34 -4.35 -35.28
N THR A 677 -0.78 -3.92 -34.70
CA THR A 677 -2.00 -4.74 -34.52
C THR A 677 -2.94 -4.75 -35.71
N THR A 678 -2.65 -4.05 -36.82
CA THR A 678 -3.58 -3.99 -37.97
C THR A 678 -3.75 -5.35 -38.63
N ALA A 679 -4.97 -5.69 -39.04
CA ALA A 679 -5.27 -6.98 -39.67
C ALA A 679 -4.36 -7.26 -40.88
N ARG A 680 -4.09 -6.23 -41.68
CA ARG A 680 -3.15 -6.32 -42.81
C ARG A 680 -1.73 -6.75 -42.40
N HIS A 681 -1.25 -6.30 -41.25
CA HIS A 681 0.06 -6.72 -40.74
C HIS A 681 0.02 -8.15 -40.24
N LEU A 682 -1.04 -8.51 -39.50
CA LEU A 682 -1.23 -9.84 -38.94
C LEU A 682 -1.42 -10.91 -40.03
N CYS A 683 -2.16 -10.63 -41.11
CA CYS A 683 -2.34 -11.55 -42.24
C CYS A 683 -1.03 -11.91 -42.96
N ARG A 684 0.00 -11.05 -42.89
CA ARG A 684 1.34 -11.39 -43.44
C ARG A 684 2.01 -12.54 -42.69
N ASN A 685 1.60 -12.79 -41.46
CA ASN A 685 2.07 -13.91 -40.65
C ASN A 685 1.46 -15.24 -41.12
N ALA A 686 0.43 -15.26 -41.96
CA ALA A 686 -0.19 -16.48 -42.49
C ALA A 686 0.42 -16.97 -43.83
N THR A 687 1.59 -16.45 -44.23
CA THR A 687 2.22 -16.76 -45.53
C THR A 687 2.72 -18.21 -45.68
N ARG A 688 3.15 -18.87 -44.60
CA ARG A 688 3.56 -20.30 -44.62
C ARG A 688 2.42 -21.26 -44.24
N GLY A 689 1.21 -20.74 -44.14
CA GLY A 689 -0.02 -21.47 -43.85
C GLY A 689 -0.93 -20.69 -42.89
N PRO A 690 -2.21 -21.07 -42.81
CA PRO A 690 -3.24 -20.34 -42.08
C PRO A 690 -3.00 -20.36 -40.57
N ILE A 691 -3.38 -19.26 -39.92
CA ILE A 691 -3.45 -19.16 -38.46
C ILE A 691 -4.92 -19.14 -38.07
N VAL A 692 -5.32 -19.97 -37.12
CA VAL A 692 -6.70 -20.08 -36.66
C VAL A 692 -6.76 -19.63 -35.21
N THR A 693 -7.44 -18.53 -34.95
CA THR A 693 -7.85 -18.21 -33.58
C THR A 693 -9.10 -19.02 -33.25
N VAL A 694 -9.22 -19.54 -32.03
CA VAL A 694 -10.42 -20.27 -31.57
C VAL A 694 -10.78 -19.80 -30.18
N SER A 695 -12.02 -19.35 -30.00
CA SER A 695 -12.52 -18.79 -28.75
C SER A 695 -13.92 -19.31 -28.43
N ALA A 696 -14.21 -19.48 -27.13
CA ALA A 696 -15.53 -19.82 -26.62
C ALA A 696 -16.10 -18.64 -25.83
N ILE A 697 -17.32 -18.24 -26.15
CA ILE A 697 -18.09 -17.17 -25.49
C ILE A 697 -19.45 -17.72 -25.02
N GLU A 698 -20.22 -16.92 -24.30
CA GLU A 698 -21.48 -17.37 -23.68
C GLU A 698 -22.53 -17.78 -24.73
N THR A 699 -22.55 -17.08 -25.87
CA THR A 699 -23.50 -17.29 -26.97
C THR A 699 -23.14 -18.46 -27.90
N GLY A 700 -21.86 -18.85 -27.96
CA GLY A 700 -21.31 -19.84 -28.89
C GLY A 700 -19.79 -19.76 -28.92
N GLY A 701 -19.15 -20.20 -30.00
CA GLY A 701 -17.73 -19.97 -30.25
C GLY A 701 -17.47 -19.26 -31.56
N LEU A 702 -16.29 -18.67 -31.66
CA LEU A 702 -15.81 -17.97 -32.85
C LEU A 702 -14.40 -18.43 -33.16
N ALA A 703 -14.18 -18.79 -34.43
CA ALA A 703 -12.85 -18.94 -35.00
C ALA A 703 -12.57 -17.89 -36.08
N LEU A 704 -11.38 -17.26 -36.05
CA LEU A 704 -10.94 -16.38 -37.12
C LEU A 704 -9.82 -17.06 -37.90
N LEU A 705 -10.07 -17.33 -39.19
CA LEU A 705 -9.08 -17.88 -40.11
C LEU A 705 -8.29 -16.74 -40.71
N VAL A 706 -7.05 -16.59 -40.26
CA VAL A 706 -6.12 -15.59 -40.76
C VAL A 706 -5.34 -16.21 -41.92
N THR A 707 -5.54 -15.67 -43.12
CA THR A 707 -4.87 -16.09 -44.36
C THR A 707 -4.16 -14.91 -45.01
N PRO A 708 -3.27 -15.12 -45.99
CA PRO A 708 -2.67 -14.01 -46.74
C PRO A 708 -3.70 -13.13 -47.46
N SER A 709 -4.88 -13.67 -47.79
CA SER A 709 -5.96 -12.95 -48.46
C SER A 709 -6.87 -12.17 -47.52
N GLY A 710 -6.85 -12.44 -46.21
CA GLY A 710 -7.69 -11.74 -45.24
C GLY A 710 -8.09 -12.58 -44.04
N VAL A 711 -9.03 -12.06 -43.26
CA VAL A 711 -9.60 -12.71 -42.09
C VAL A 711 -10.97 -13.27 -42.43
N HIS A 712 -11.19 -14.57 -42.20
CA HIS A 712 -12.46 -15.24 -42.46
C HIS A 712 -13.04 -15.80 -41.15
N PRO A 713 -14.18 -15.28 -40.66
CA PRO A 713 -14.80 -15.77 -39.44
C PRO A 713 -15.57 -17.09 -39.68
N VAL A 714 -15.55 -17.96 -38.67
CA VAL A 714 -16.29 -19.23 -38.62
C VAL A 714 -17.06 -19.29 -37.30
N ALA A 715 -18.38 -19.37 -37.39
CA ALA A 715 -19.24 -19.54 -36.21
C ALA A 715 -19.22 -20.99 -35.73
N LEU A 716 -19.03 -21.18 -34.42
CA LEU A 716 -18.96 -22.48 -33.75
C LEU A 716 -20.07 -22.59 -32.70
N PRO A 717 -21.35 -22.75 -33.09
CA PRO A 717 -22.49 -22.63 -32.17
C PRO A 717 -22.50 -23.68 -31.04
N GLY A 718 -21.86 -24.84 -31.25
CA GLY A 718 -21.72 -25.87 -30.22
C GLY A 718 -20.69 -25.55 -29.13
N LEU A 719 -19.78 -24.59 -29.37
CA LEU A 719 -18.65 -24.26 -28.51
C LEU A 719 -18.99 -23.15 -27.50
N ARG A 720 -20.01 -23.36 -26.67
CA ARG A 720 -20.37 -22.39 -25.61
C ARG A 720 -19.39 -22.46 -24.45
N LEU A 721 -19.06 -21.30 -23.85
CA LEU A 721 -18.07 -21.18 -22.76
C LEU A 721 -18.34 -22.15 -21.59
N HIS A 722 -19.59 -22.24 -21.11
CA HIS A 722 -19.93 -23.16 -20.01
C HIS A 722 -19.74 -24.65 -20.39
N LYS A 723 -19.99 -25.02 -21.66
CA LYS A 723 -19.76 -26.39 -22.16
C LYS A 723 -18.29 -26.70 -22.28
N ALA A 724 -17.50 -25.74 -22.82
CA ALA A 724 -16.06 -25.87 -22.89
C ALA A 724 -15.44 -26.05 -21.49
N ARG A 725 -15.88 -25.26 -20.50
CA ARG A 725 -15.44 -25.43 -19.10
C ARG A 725 -15.81 -26.80 -18.53
N ALA A 726 -17.04 -27.27 -18.76
CA ALA A 726 -17.47 -28.60 -18.30
C ALA A 726 -16.65 -29.72 -18.95
N ARG A 727 -16.35 -29.60 -20.25
CA ARG A 727 -15.51 -30.56 -20.98
C ARG A 727 -14.05 -30.55 -20.53
N HIS A 728 -13.51 -29.39 -20.19
CA HIS A 728 -12.17 -29.29 -19.60
C HIS A 728 -12.13 -30.00 -18.25
N LYS A 729 -13.10 -29.72 -17.36
CA LYS A 729 -13.18 -30.40 -16.07
C LYS A 729 -13.27 -31.92 -16.23
N ALA A 730 -14.06 -32.41 -17.19
CA ALA A 730 -14.14 -33.83 -17.50
C ALA A 730 -12.80 -34.40 -17.99
N LEU A 731 -12.04 -33.64 -18.80
CA LEU A 731 -10.70 -34.02 -19.24
C LEU A 731 -9.73 -34.16 -18.05
N GLU A 732 -9.75 -33.22 -17.11
CA GLU A 732 -8.91 -33.29 -15.91
C GLU A 732 -9.23 -34.50 -15.03
N GLU A 733 -10.52 -34.75 -14.78
CA GLU A 733 -11.00 -35.90 -14.02
C GLU A 733 -10.62 -37.23 -14.71
N ALA A 734 -10.73 -37.29 -16.03
CA ALA A 734 -10.34 -38.45 -16.83
C ALA A 734 -8.84 -38.71 -16.77
N LEU A 735 -8.01 -37.67 -16.91
CA LEU A 735 -6.56 -37.79 -16.81
C LEU A 735 -6.10 -38.20 -15.40
N ALA A 736 -6.75 -37.67 -14.35
CA ALA A 736 -6.43 -38.02 -12.96
C ALA A 736 -6.79 -39.48 -12.61
N SER A 737 -7.85 -40.01 -13.23
CA SER A 737 -8.32 -41.39 -13.01
C SER A 737 -7.76 -42.41 -14.00
N GLY A 738 -7.08 -41.95 -15.06
CA GLY A 738 -6.60 -42.80 -16.16
C GLY A 738 -7.70 -43.28 -17.11
N ALA A 739 -8.87 -42.63 -17.11
CA ALA A 739 -10.02 -42.99 -17.94
C ALA A 739 -9.83 -42.55 -19.40
N CYS A 740 -9.08 -43.34 -20.16
CA CYS A 740 -8.69 -43.03 -21.54
C CYS A 740 -9.88 -42.87 -22.51
N GLU A 741 -10.98 -43.61 -22.30
CA GLU A 741 -12.21 -43.48 -23.10
C GLU A 741 -12.84 -42.08 -22.96
N ASP A 742 -12.84 -41.52 -21.74
CA ASP A 742 -13.37 -40.18 -21.49
C ASP A 742 -12.48 -39.09 -22.13
N VAL A 743 -11.16 -39.31 -22.15
CA VAL A 743 -10.24 -38.43 -22.89
C VAL A 743 -10.56 -38.46 -24.39
N LEU A 744 -10.78 -39.65 -24.98
CA LEU A 744 -11.20 -39.79 -26.38
C LEU A 744 -12.56 -39.14 -26.67
N ASP A 745 -13.52 -39.21 -25.74
CA ASP A 745 -14.82 -38.52 -25.87
C ASP A 745 -14.63 -37.00 -25.94
N VAL A 746 -13.75 -36.43 -25.12
CA VAL A 746 -13.41 -35.01 -25.18
C VAL A 746 -12.74 -34.64 -26.51
N LEU A 747 -11.80 -35.46 -27.01
CA LEU A 747 -11.16 -35.23 -28.32
C LEU A 747 -12.15 -35.31 -29.48
N THR A 748 -13.11 -36.24 -29.41
CA THR A 748 -14.20 -36.40 -30.40
C THR A 748 -15.16 -35.21 -30.36
N TRP A 749 -15.51 -34.74 -29.16
CA TRP A 749 -16.29 -33.51 -29.00
C TRP A 749 -15.56 -32.30 -29.59
N LEU A 750 -14.27 -32.16 -29.32
CA LEU A 750 -13.44 -31.05 -29.82
C LEU A 750 -13.36 -31.08 -31.36
N TRP A 751 -13.26 -32.27 -31.95
CA TRP A 751 -13.27 -32.49 -33.38
C TRP A 751 -14.55 -31.98 -34.03
N HIS A 752 -15.72 -32.47 -33.60
CA HIS A 752 -17.00 -32.10 -34.21
C HIS A 752 -17.41 -30.65 -33.92
N THR A 753 -17.04 -30.12 -32.75
CA THR A 753 -17.52 -28.82 -32.28
C THR A 753 -16.66 -27.66 -32.75
N ALA A 754 -15.35 -27.88 -32.96
CA ALA A 754 -14.41 -26.82 -33.29
C ALA A 754 -13.53 -27.14 -34.51
N ALA A 755 -12.75 -28.23 -34.46
CA ALA A 755 -11.68 -28.44 -35.43
C ALA A 755 -12.20 -28.78 -36.84
N ARG A 756 -13.17 -29.68 -36.97
CA ARG A 756 -13.73 -30.08 -38.27
C ARG A 756 -14.39 -28.91 -39.02
N PRO A 757 -15.30 -28.12 -38.41
CA PRO A 757 -15.88 -26.95 -39.08
C PRO A 757 -14.82 -25.96 -39.58
N VAL A 758 -13.78 -25.71 -38.76
CA VAL A 758 -12.65 -24.85 -39.13
C VAL A 758 -11.92 -25.40 -40.36
N LEU A 759 -11.56 -26.69 -40.36
CA LEU A 759 -10.83 -27.31 -41.46
C LEU A 759 -11.65 -27.37 -42.76
N GLU A 760 -12.97 -27.56 -42.66
CA GLU A 760 -13.87 -27.56 -43.82
C GLU A 760 -13.90 -26.18 -44.50
N VAL A 761 -13.99 -25.09 -43.72
CA VAL A 761 -13.94 -23.73 -44.26
C VAL A 761 -12.54 -23.39 -44.78
N LEU A 762 -11.47 -23.81 -44.11
CA LEU A 762 -10.09 -23.61 -44.61
C LEU A 762 -9.85 -24.27 -45.96
N LYS A 763 -10.39 -25.48 -46.20
CA LYS A 763 -10.31 -26.12 -47.53
C LYS A 763 -10.98 -25.24 -48.59
N ALA A 764 -12.09 -24.59 -48.27
CA ALA A 764 -12.76 -23.67 -49.18
C ALA A 764 -11.95 -22.40 -49.49
N THR A 765 -11.00 -22.00 -48.64
CA THR A 765 -10.06 -20.90 -48.92
C THR A 765 -8.86 -21.33 -49.80
N GLY A 766 -8.85 -22.56 -50.29
CA GLY A 766 -7.79 -23.10 -51.16
C GLY A 766 -6.60 -23.71 -50.42
N TRP A 767 -6.68 -23.87 -49.09
CA TRP A 767 -5.63 -24.51 -48.29
C TRP A 767 -5.57 -26.03 -48.53
N GLN A 768 -4.35 -26.56 -48.69
CA GLN A 768 -4.09 -27.94 -49.14
C GLN A 768 -3.57 -28.89 -48.04
N GLY A 769 -3.66 -28.53 -46.75
CA GLY A 769 -3.40 -29.49 -45.67
C GLY A 769 -1.95 -29.64 -45.17
N THR A 770 -1.01 -28.77 -45.53
CA THR A 770 0.41 -29.01 -45.19
C THR A 770 0.84 -28.51 -43.81
N ARG A 771 0.44 -27.30 -43.42
CA ARG A 771 0.76 -26.67 -42.12
C ARG A 771 -0.43 -25.86 -41.61
N LEU A 772 -0.60 -25.85 -40.29
CA LEU A 772 -1.66 -25.12 -39.60
C LEU A 772 -1.15 -24.57 -38.27
N TRP A 773 -1.50 -23.32 -37.93
CA TRP A 773 -1.21 -22.74 -36.62
C TRP A 773 -2.49 -22.49 -35.83
N TRP A 774 -2.57 -23.03 -34.62
CA TRP A 774 -3.63 -22.75 -33.67
C TRP A 774 -3.21 -21.60 -32.75
N CYS A 775 -4.05 -20.59 -32.63
CA CYS A 775 -3.88 -19.46 -31.72
C CYS A 775 -5.09 -19.44 -30.75
N PRO A 776 -5.19 -20.42 -29.83
CA PRO A 776 -6.34 -20.53 -28.95
C PRO A 776 -6.47 -19.32 -28.02
N VAL A 777 -7.69 -19.07 -27.55
CA VAL A 777 -8.07 -17.93 -26.70
C VAL A 777 -8.86 -18.44 -25.49
N GLY A 778 -8.57 -17.90 -24.31
CA GLY A 778 -9.21 -18.28 -23.05
C GLY A 778 -9.16 -19.79 -22.79
N VAL A 779 -10.31 -20.37 -22.43
CA VAL A 779 -10.46 -21.81 -22.11
C VAL A 779 -9.99 -22.73 -23.25
N MET A 780 -9.98 -22.26 -24.50
CA MET A 780 -9.53 -23.08 -25.63
C MET A 780 -8.04 -23.38 -25.61
N SER A 781 -7.25 -22.61 -24.86
CA SER A 781 -5.81 -22.85 -24.69
C SER A 781 -5.50 -24.10 -23.88
N LEU A 782 -6.51 -24.63 -23.18
CA LEU A 782 -6.40 -25.84 -22.35
C LEU A 782 -6.66 -27.13 -23.13
N PHE A 783 -7.08 -27.02 -24.39
CA PHE A 783 -7.43 -28.18 -25.21
C PHE A 783 -6.35 -28.53 -26.23
N PRO A 784 -6.06 -29.82 -26.43
CA PRO A 784 -5.14 -30.30 -27.46
C PRO A 784 -5.82 -30.29 -28.85
N LEU A 785 -6.11 -29.09 -29.39
CA LEU A 785 -6.69 -28.89 -30.73
C LEU A 785 -6.01 -29.73 -31.83
N HIS A 786 -4.69 -29.91 -31.75
CA HIS A 786 -3.95 -30.73 -32.71
C HIS A 786 -4.33 -32.22 -32.65
N ALA A 787 -4.78 -32.73 -31.50
CA ALA A 787 -5.16 -34.12 -31.27
C ALA A 787 -6.66 -34.40 -31.46
N ALA A 788 -7.46 -33.38 -31.79
CA ALA A 788 -8.89 -33.53 -32.02
C ALA A 788 -9.16 -34.51 -33.18
N GLY A 789 -9.91 -35.57 -32.91
CA GLY A 789 -10.32 -36.57 -33.90
C GLY A 789 -11.36 -37.55 -33.35
N ASP A 790 -11.96 -38.34 -34.24
CA ASP A 790 -12.99 -39.35 -33.93
C ASP A 790 -12.48 -40.79 -34.07
N GLY A 791 -11.15 -40.97 -34.05
CA GLY A 791 -10.47 -42.27 -34.21
C GLY A 791 -10.25 -42.71 -35.66
N HIS A 792 -10.97 -42.14 -36.63
CA HIS A 792 -10.80 -42.42 -38.06
C HIS A 792 -10.24 -41.24 -38.84
N ASP A 793 -10.63 -40.04 -38.45
CA ASP A 793 -10.22 -38.79 -39.04
C ASP A 793 -9.97 -37.76 -37.93
N GLY A 794 -9.14 -36.78 -38.22
CA GLY A 794 -8.72 -35.83 -37.21
C GLY A 794 -7.81 -34.75 -37.75
N VAL A 795 -7.39 -33.87 -36.86
CA VAL A 795 -6.46 -32.80 -37.21
C VAL A 795 -5.09 -33.37 -37.59
N MET A 796 -4.58 -34.36 -36.83
CA MET A 796 -3.31 -35.04 -37.14
C MET A 796 -3.32 -35.75 -38.50
N ASP A 797 -4.48 -36.17 -39.01
CA ASP A 797 -4.56 -36.84 -40.31
C ASP A 797 -4.59 -35.86 -41.48
N ARG A 798 -4.76 -34.56 -41.19
CA ARG A 798 -5.02 -33.51 -42.19
C ARG A 798 -4.00 -32.38 -42.19
N ALA A 799 -3.25 -32.17 -41.09
CA ALA A 799 -2.28 -31.10 -40.99
C ALA A 799 -1.23 -31.33 -39.89
N VAL A 800 -0.03 -30.84 -40.15
CA VAL A 800 1.00 -30.65 -39.13
C VAL A 800 0.69 -29.35 -38.38
N SER A 801 0.33 -29.50 -37.10
CA SER A 801 -0.11 -28.40 -36.24
C SER A 801 1.04 -27.77 -35.46
N SER A 802 1.01 -26.45 -35.36
CA SER A 802 1.78 -25.65 -34.39
C SER A 802 0.81 -24.78 -33.59
N TYR A 803 1.26 -24.25 -32.46
CA TYR A 803 0.54 -23.31 -31.61
C TYR A 803 1.23 -21.96 -31.59
N LEU A 804 0.46 -20.93 -31.25
CA LEU A 804 0.95 -19.57 -31.06
C LEU A 804 0.31 -18.95 -29.82
N PRO A 805 1.11 -18.25 -29.00
CA PRO A 805 0.58 -17.44 -27.90
C PRO A 805 -0.26 -16.25 -28.39
N THR A 806 0.06 -15.71 -29.56
CA THR A 806 -0.58 -14.56 -30.20
C THR A 806 -0.19 -14.56 -31.67
N VAL A 807 -1.05 -14.01 -32.54
CA VAL A 807 -0.75 -13.84 -33.97
C VAL A 807 0.47 -12.93 -34.16
N ARG A 808 0.78 -12.07 -33.18
CA ARG A 808 1.92 -11.14 -33.16
C ARG A 808 3.29 -11.79 -32.94
N ALA A 809 3.37 -13.02 -32.44
CA ALA A 809 4.65 -13.66 -32.08
C ALA A 809 5.47 -14.12 -33.30
N LEU A 810 4.80 -14.39 -34.42
CA LEU A 810 5.39 -15.05 -35.60
C LEU A 810 6.36 -14.25 -36.52
N PRO A 811 6.24 -12.92 -36.72
CA PRO A 811 7.02 -12.20 -37.72
C PRO A 811 8.51 -12.03 -37.40
N ALA A 812 8.91 -12.06 -36.12
CA ALA A 812 10.29 -11.89 -35.70
C ALA A 812 11.18 -13.09 -36.05
N GLU A 813 10.59 -14.29 -36.10
CA GLU A 813 11.32 -15.54 -36.07
C GLU A 813 11.49 -16.21 -37.43
N ARG A 814 10.52 -16.02 -38.35
CA ARG A 814 10.58 -16.59 -39.71
C ARG A 814 11.72 -16.05 -40.58
N ARG A 815 12.43 -15.01 -40.12
CA ARG A 815 13.49 -14.31 -40.86
C ARG A 815 14.90 -14.60 -40.36
N ARG A 816 15.08 -15.40 -39.29
CA ARG A 816 16.39 -15.70 -38.73
C ARG A 816 16.93 -17.03 -39.28
N PRO A 817 18.11 -17.05 -39.93
CA PRO A 817 18.75 -18.30 -40.33
C PRO A 817 19.22 -19.07 -39.09
N THR A 818 18.93 -20.38 -39.03
CA THR A 818 19.49 -21.28 -38.02
C THR A 818 21.01 -21.22 -38.07
N SER A 819 21.66 -21.03 -36.93
CA SER A 819 23.13 -21.06 -36.84
C SER A 819 23.56 -22.28 -36.01
N PRO A 820 24.71 -22.90 -36.31
CA PRO A 820 25.23 -23.97 -35.48
C PRO A 820 25.56 -23.41 -34.09
N GLY A 821 24.98 -23.99 -33.04
CA GLY A 821 25.26 -23.55 -31.67
C GLY A 821 25.12 -24.66 -30.65
N ARG A 822 25.51 -24.34 -29.42
CA ARG A 822 25.63 -25.30 -28.30
C ARG A 822 24.26 -25.70 -27.77
N ALA A 823 24.12 -26.98 -27.44
CA ALA A 823 22.97 -27.50 -26.74
C ALA A 823 23.22 -27.53 -25.22
N LEU A 824 22.16 -27.32 -24.42
CA LEU A 824 22.15 -27.48 -22.98
C LEU A 824 21.08 -28.51 -22.62
N VAL A 825 21.44 -29.53 -21.86
CA VAL A 825 20.52 -30.55 -21.35
C VAL A 825 20.51 -30.43 -19.83
N VAL A 826 19.34 -30.15 -19.28
CA VAL A 826 19.08 -30.05 -17.84
C VAL A 826 18.26 -31.25 -17.44
N ALA A 827 18.84 -32.16 -16.67
CA ALA A 827 18.20 -33.42 -16.30
C ALA A 827 18.15 -33.59 -14.78
N MET A 828 16.93 -33.70 -14.26
CA MET A 828 16.61 -33.85 -12.84
C MET A 828 15.97 -35.22 -12.60
N SER A 829 16.78 -36.26 -12.45
CA SER A 829 16.29 -37.60 -12.13
C SER A 829 15.86 -37.73 -10.67
N ARG A 830 16.42 -36.88 -9.80
CA ARG A 830 16.08 -36.76 -8.38
C ARG A 830 15.82 -35.30 -8.03
N THR A 831 14.63 -35.02 -7.53
CA THR A 831 14.24 -33.70 -7.02
C THR A 831 13.71 -33.87 -5.60
N SER A 832 14.16 -33.04 -4.67
CA SER A 832 13.72 -33.12 -3.27
C SER A 832 12.20 -32.97 -3.15
N GLY A 833 11.55 -33.88 -2.43
CA GLY A 833 10.09 -33.86 -2.21
C GLY A 833 9.23 -34.26 -3.42
N GLN A 834 9.83 -34.69 -4.53
CA GLN A 834 9.13 -35.14 -5.74
C GLN A 834 9.43 -36.61 -6.06
N ALA A 835 8.62 -37.21 -6.93
CA ALA A 835 8.85 -38.57 -7.42
C ALA A 835 10.12 -38.65 -8.28
N SER A 836 10.79 -39.82 -8.32
CA SER A 836 11.97 -40.00 -9.18
C SER A 836 11.58 -40.12 -10.66
N LEU A 837 12.38 -39.50 -11.53
CA LEU A 837 12.24 -39.54 -13.00
C LEU A 837 13.44 -40.27 -13.62
N PRO A 838 13.47 -41.61 -13.62
CA PRO A 838 14.56 -42.37 -14.26
C PRO A 838 14.70 -42.06 -15.76
N GLY A 839 13.59 -41.76 -16.46
CA GLY A 839 13.54 -41.34 -17.86
C GLY A 839 14.40 -40.10 -18.13
N ALA A 840 14.46 -39.14 -17.21
CA ALA A 840 15.29 -37.95 -17.35
C ALA A 840 16.80 -38.27 -17.51
N ALA A 841 17.30 -39.33 -16.87
CA ALA A 841 18.69 -39.76 -17.08
C ALA A 841 18.86 -40.44 -18.44
N SER A 842 17.86 -41.19 -18.89
CA SER A 842 17.84 -41.84 -20.21
C SER A 842 17.85 -40.79 -21.32
N GLU A 843 16.97 -39.78 -21.24
CA GLU A 843 16.91 -38.65 -22.16
C GLU A 843 18.27 -37.95 -22.26
N ALA A 844 18.88 -37.59 -21.12
CA ALA A 844 20.19 -36.93 -21.13
C ALA A 844 21.28 -37.74 -21.84
N ASN A 845 21.32 -39.06 -21.59
CA ASN A 845 22.29 -39.96 -22.19
C ASN A 845 22.06 -40.20 -23.70
N SER A 846 20.81 -40.17 -24.16
CA SER A 846 20.48 -40.27 -25.59
C SER A 846 20.83 -38.97 -26.31
N LEU A 847 20.40 -37.82 -25.76
CA LEU A 847 20.62 -36.51 -26.36
C LEU A 847 22.11 -36.15 -26.44
N SER A 848 22.93 -36.55 -25.47
CA SER A 848 24.38 -36.32 -25.52
C SER A 848 25.09 -37.04 -26.67
N ARG A 849 24.46 -38.07 -27.27
CA ARG A 849 25.00 -38.78 -28.45
C ARG A 849 24.56 -38.12 -29.76
N LEU A 850 23.39 -37.48 -29.76
CA LEU A 850 22.80 -36.84 -30.93
C LEU A 850 23.23 -35.39 -31.09
N LEU A 851 23.54 -34.71 -29.98
CA LEU A 851 23.87 -33.29 -29.93
C LEU A 851 25.20 -33.05 -29.23
N SER A 852 25.92 -32.01 -29.66
CA SER A 852 27.04 -31.45 -28.89
C SER A 852 26.49 -30.61 -27.74
N ALA A 853 26.22 -31.28 -26.61
CA ALA A 853 25.50 -30.73 -25.47
C ALA A 853 26.35 -30.62 -24.20
N THR A 854 26.17 -29.53 -23.45
CA THR A 854 26.52 -29.48 -22.03
C THR A 854 25.40 -30.10 -21.23
N VAL A 855 25.70 -31.05 -20.34
CA VAL A 855 24.70 -31.73 -19.51
C VAL A 855 24.86 -31.25 -18.07
N LEU A 856 23.78 -30.72 -17.49
CA LEU A 856 23.66 -30.43 -16.07
C LEU A 856 22.73 -31.48 -15.46
N HIS A 857 23.29 -32.37 -14.63
CA HIS A 857 22.54 -33.47 -14.02
C HIS A 857 22.41 -33.27 -12.50
N ASN A 858 21.20 -33.42 -11.98
CA ASN A 858 20.85 -33.33 -10.56
C ASN A 858 21.56 -32.14 -9.86
N GLU A 859 22.52 -32.40 -8.97
CA GLU A 859 23.20 -31.40 -8.14
C GLU A 859 23.89 -30.29 -8.95
N GLN A 860 24.20 -30.53 -10.23
CA GLN A 860 24.77 -29.54 -11.15
C GLN A 860 23.74 -28.62 -11.80
N ALA A 861 22.48 -29.04 -11.86
CA ALA A 861 21.38 -28.28 -12.44
C ALA A 861 20.83 -27.29 -11.41
N THR A 862 21.60 -26.25 -11.11
CA THR A 862 21.16 -25.14 -10.25
C THR A 862 20.55 -24.01 -11.07
N ARG A 863 19.68 -23.20 -10.45
CA ARG A 863 19.06 -22.02 -11.09
C ARG A 863 20.12 -21.08 -11.69
N GLU A 864 21.19 -20.81 -10.94
CA GLU A 864 22.29 -19.95 -11.40
C GLU A 864 23.03 -20.53 -12.62
N ALA A 865 23.34 -21.83 -12.59
CA ALA A 865 24.04 -22.49 -13.69
C ALA A 865 23.22 -22.46 -14.99
N VAL A 866 21.91 -22.71 -14.90
CA VAL A 866 21.00 -22.64 -16.04
C VAL A 866 20.92 -21.21 -16.59
N LEU A 867 20.71 -20.21 -15.73
CA LEU A 867 20.63 -18.80 -16.14
C LEU A 867 21.92 -18.29 -16.77
N THR A 868 23.07 -18.75 -16.31
CA THR A 868 24.38 -18.38 -16.87
C THR A 868 24.61 -19.01 -18.25
N ALA A 869 24.12 -20.23 -18.49
CA ALA A 869 24.28 -20.92 -19.77
C ALA A 869 23.29 -20.44 -20.85
N LEU A 870 22.09 -20.00 -20.45
CA LEU A 870 20.99 -19.63 -21.35
C LEU A 870 21.37 -18.66 -22.49
N PRO A 871 22.05 -17.53 -22.26
CA PRO A 871 22.37 -16.56 -23.32
C PRO A 871 23.23 -17.11 -24.46
N SER A 872 23.98 -18.20 -24.22
CA SER A 872 24.89 -18.81 -25.19
C SER A 872 24.35 -20.10 -25.83
N THR A 873 23.14 -20.51 -25.43
CA THR A 873 22.52 -21.78 -25.80
C THR A 873 21.57 -21.61 -26.99
N ARG A 874 21.71 -22.47 -28.02
CA ARG A 874 20.77 -22.52 -29.15
C ARG A 874 19.66 -23.54 -28.96
N ILE A 875 19.97 -24.66 -28.33
CA ILE A 875 19.02 -25.75 -28.06
C ILE A 875 19.04 -26.03 -26.56
N ILE A 876 17.90 -25.94 -25.90
CA ILE A 876 17.77 -26.34 -24.49
C ILE A 876 16.78 -27.49 -24.37
N HIS A 877 17.10 -28.44 -23.49
CA HIS A 877 16.22 -29.53 -23.12
C HIS A 877 16.11 -29.59 -21.59
N PHE A 878 14.88 -29.57 -21.08
CA PHE A 878 14.59 -29.79 -19.66
C PHE A 878 13.90 -31.13 -19.49
N ALA A 879 14.52 -32.06 -18.80
CA ALA A 879 13.91 -33.28 -18.29
C ALA A 879 13.79 -33.16 -16.77
N CYS A 880 12.70 -32.57 -16.30
CA CYS A 880 12.49 -32.28 -14.87
C CYS A 880 11.00 -32.18 -14.52
N HIS A 881 10.68 -32.09 -13.23
CA HIS A 881 9.32 -31.77 -12.81
C HIS A 881 8.97 -30.33 -13.19
N ALA A 882 7.73 -30.14 -13.63
CA ALA A 882 7.11 -28.83 -13.74
C ALA A 882 5.83 -28.78 -12.92
N GLN A 883 5.50 -27.59 -12.44
CA GLN A 883 4.25 -27.29 -11.78
C GLN A 883 3.70 -25.99 -12.34
N ALA A 884 2.55 -26.05 -13.00
CA ALA A 884 1.81 -24.86 -13.38
C ALA A 884 1.23 -24.20 -12.12
N ASP A 885 1.43 -22.88 -12.00
CA ASP A 885 0.67 -22.07 -11.07
C ASP A 885 -0.56 -21.56 -11.79
N THR A 886 -1.70 -22.04 -11.36
CA THR A 886 -2.97 -21.83 -12.03
C THR A 886 -3.47 -20.41 -11.84
N ARG A 887 -3.16 -19.75 -10.72
CA ARG A 887 -3.59 -18.37 -10.41
C ARG A 887 -2.65 -17.33 -10.99
N GLU A 888 -1.35 -17.61 -10.96
CA GLU A 888 -0.30 -16.73 -11.46
C GLU A 888 0.60 -17.51 -12.43
N PRO A 889 0.23 -17.63 -13.73
CA PRO A 889 0.97 -18.44 -14.69
C PRO A 889 2.48 -18.18 -14.74
N THR A 890 2.93 -16.96 -14.45
CA THR A 890 4.37 -16.64 -14.41
C THR A 890 5.11 -17.14 -13.18
N ARG A 891 4.41 -17.60 -12.14
CA ARG A 891 4.98 -18.30 -10.97
C ARG A 891 5.06 -19.81 -11.16
N SER A 892 4.63 -20.31 -12.31
CA SER A 892 4.86 -21.71 -12.70
C SER A 892 6.34 -22.06 -12.63
N ARG A 893 6.65 -23.31 -12.29
CA ARG A 893 7.99 -23.72 -11.85
C ARG A 893 8.50 -24.88 -12.68
N LEU A 894 9.74 -24.77 -13.15
CA LEU A 894 10.58 -25.90 -13.53
C LEU A 894 11.48 -26.21 -12.34
N PHE A 895 11.35 -27.39 -11.74
CA PHE A 895 12.13 -27.76 -10.57
C PHE A 895 13.58 -28.07 -10.96
N LEU A 896 14.50 -27.41 -10.27
CA LEU A 896 15.95 -27.62 -10.35
C LEU A 896 16.46 -28.11 -8.98
N HIS A 897 17.78 -28.28 -8.82
CA HIS A 897 18.35 -28.81 -7.59
C HIS A 897 18.14 -27.93 -6.36
N ASP A 898 18.33 -26.62 -6.52
CA ASP A 898 18.33 -25.63 -5.45
C ASP A 898 17.02 -24.82 -5.41
N GLN A 899 16.72 -24.10 -6.49
CA GLN A 899 15.58 -23.21 -6.63
C GLN A 899 14.90 -23.43 -7.99
N PRO A 900 13.57 -23.40 -8.07
CA PRO A 900 12.87 -23.56 -9.33
C PRO A 900 13.18 -22.38 -10.29
N LEU A 901 13.20 -22.68 -11.59
CA LEU A 901 13.19 -21.67 -12.64
C LEU A 901 11.75 -21.30 -12.99
N THR A 902 11.45 -20.01 -13.10
CA THR A 902 10.12 -19.49 -13.43
C THR A 902 10.13 -18.71 -14.75
N PRO A 903 8.98 -18.54 -15.43
CA PRO A 903 8.85 -17.64 -16.56
C PRO A 903 9.41 -16.23 -16.32
N ARG A 904 9.33 -15.70 -15.09
CA ARG A 904 9.89 -14.38 -14.70
C ARG A 904 11.42 -14.32 -14.75
N ASP A 905 12.08 -15.48 -14.68
CA ASP A 905 13.54 -15.57 -14.66
C ASP A 905 14.16 -15.56 -16.07
N LEU A 906 13.35 -15.80 -17.12
CA LEU A 906 13.84 -15.93 -18.48
C LEU A 906 14.26 -14.57 -19.05
N PRO A 907 15.50 -14.43 -19.55
CA PRO A 907 15.91 -13.19 -20.22
C PRO A 907 15.13 -13.03 -21.53
N PHE A 908 14.69 -11.80 -21.81
CA PHE A 908 14.04 -11.47 -23.08
C PHE A 908 15.07 -11.25 -24.19
N GLY A 909 14.70 -11.61 -25.42
CA GLY A 909 15.50 -11.37 -26.62
C GLY A 909 16.63 -12.37 -26.84
N LEU A 910 16.49 -13.59 -26.32
CA LEU A 910 17.39 -14.69 -26.62
C LEU A 910 17.48 -14.94 -28.13
N ASP A 911 18.67 -15.32 -28.59
CA ASP A 911 18.91 -15.82 -29.94
C ASP A 911 19.00 -17.34 -29.91
N ALA A 912 17.87 -18.00 -29.69
CA ALA A 912 17.79 -19.45 -29.50
C ALA A 912 16.84 -20.12 -30.50
N ASP A 913 17.13 -21.36 -30.87
CA ASP A 913 16.39 -22.09 -31.91
C ASP A 913 15.31 -23.01 -31.32
N LEU A 914 15.63 -23.77 -30.27
CA LEU A 914 14.72 -24.81 -29.76
C LEU A 914 14.77 -24.94 -28.23
N ALA A 915 13.62 -24.94 -27.58
CA ALA A 915 13.44 -25.38 -26.20
C ALA A 915 12.54 -26.61 -26.16
N TYR A 916 13.01 -27.70 -25.58
CA TYR A 916 12.21 -28.90 -25.35
C TYR A 916 11.95 -29.03 -23.85
N LEU A 917 10.69 -28.87 -23.45
CA LEU A 917 10.27 -28.97 -22.07
C LEU A 917 9.67 -30.36 -21.84
N SER A 918 10.54 -31.34 -21.59
CA SER A 918 10.19 -32.68 -21.10
C SER A 918 9.82 -32.59 -19.60
N ALA A 919 8.87 -31.71 -19.32
CA ALA A 919 8.36 -31.41 -18.01
C ALA A 919 6.83 -31.37 -18.07
N CYS A 920 6.18 -31.83 -17.01
CA CYS A 920 4.74 -32.08 -17.00
C CYS A 920 3.92 -30.77 -16.99
N ALA A 921 2.81 -30.72 -17.74
CA ALA A 921 1.81 -29.65 -17.65
C ALA A 921 2.39 -28.23 -17.88
N THR A 922 3.39 -28.10 -18.76
CA THR A 922 4.05 -26.81 -19.03
C THR A 922 3.18 -25.82 -19.83
N SER A 923 2.03 -26.30 -20.32
CA SER A 923 0.99 -25.51 -20.97
C SER A 923 -0.36 -25.55 -20.24
N ASP A 924 -0.38 -26.02 -18.99
CA ASP A 924 -1.57 -25.96 -18.14
C ASP A 924 -1.77 -24.55 -17.58
N VAL A 925 -3.00 -24.05 -17.65
CA VAL A 925 -3.39 -22.70 -17.25
C VAL A 925 -4.74 -22.76 -16.55
N MET A 926 -4.83 -23.44 -15.41
CA MET A 926 -6.12 -23.56 -14.71
C MET A 926 -6.55 -22.29 -13.95
N PHE A 927 -6.47 -21.12 -14.58
CA PHE A 927 -7.35 -20.01 -14.24
C PHE A 927 -7.68 -19.20 -15.48
N LEU A 928 -8.99 -19.05 -15.67
CA LEU A 928 -9.73 -18.46 -16.77
C LEU A 928 -9.50 -16.95 -16.96
N GLY A 929 -8.33 -16.42 -16.65
CA GLY A 929 -8.20 -15.01 -16.32
C GLY A 929 -7.69 -14.11 -17.44
N ALA A 930 -6.51 -14.37 -17.96
CA ALA A 930 -5.92 -13.47 -18.92
C ALA A 930 -5.93 -14.16 -20.28
N ASP A 931 -6.42 -13.51 -21.34
CA ASP A 931 -6.14 -13.95 -22.73
C ASP A 931 -4.62 -13.81 -23.07
N GLU A 932 -3.79 -13.63 -22.04
CA GLU A 932 -2.36 -13.50 -22.07
C GLU A 932 -1.66 -14.84 -22.04
N ALA A 933 -0.66 -14.96 -22.89
CA ALA A 933 -0.04 -16.22 -23.20
C ALA A 933 1.22 -16.48 -22.36
N MET A 934 1.11 -16.32 -21.04
CA MET A 934 2.24 -16.41 -20.10
C MET A 934 2.32 -17.76 -19.35
N HIS A 935 1.99 -18.87 -20.01
CA HIS A 935 2.35 -20.23 -19.54
C HIS A 935 3.83 -20.53 -19.85
N ILE A 936 4.45 -21.55 -19.22
CA ILE A 936 5.88 -21.83 -19.36
C ILE A 936 6.28 -21.97 -20.84
N THR A 937 5.57 -22.78 -21.63
CA THR A 937 5.88 -22.97 -23.06
C THR A 937 5.77 -21.66 -23.86
N GLY A 938 4.76 -20.82 -23.59
CA GLY A 938 4.60 -19.51 -24.22
C GLY A 938 5.69 -18.52 -23.80
N ALA A 939 6.12 -18.55 -22.54
CA ALA A 939 7.17 -17.71 -22.00
C ALA A 939 8.54 -17.99 -22.63
N PHE A 940 8.91 -19.26 -22.84
CA PHE A 940 10.13 -19.61 -23.59
C PHE A 940 10.09 -19.07 -25.03
N HIS A 941 8.93 -19.15 -25.68
CA HIS A 941 8.77 -18.59 -27.03
C HIS A 941 8.93 -17.07 -27.04
N LEU A 942 8.25 -16.37 -26.11
CA LEU A 942 8.36 -14.92 -25.96
C LEU A 942 9.75 -14.45 -25.49
N ALA A 943 10.50 -15.30 -24.78
CA ALA A 943 11.88 -15.03 -24.39
C ALA A 943 12.83 -15.03 -25.60
N GLY A 944 12.49 -15.75 -26.68
CA GLY A 944 13.24 -15.74 -27.95
C GLY A 944 13.55 -17.12 -28.53
N PHE A 945 13.03 -18.21 -27.95
CA PHE A 945 13.15 -19.54 -28.55
C PHE A 945 12.16 -19.70 -29.71
N ARG A 946 12.69 -19.97 -30.91
CA ARG A 946 11.86 -20.11 -32.11
C ARG A 946 10.88 -21.27 -32.02
N HIS A 947 11.39 -22.43 -31.64
CA HIS A 947 10.61 -23.65 -31.47
C HIS A 947 10.55 -24.01 -29.99
N VAL A 948 9.36 -24.25 -29.47
CA VAL A 948 9.19 -24.75 -28.10
C VAL A 948 8.30 -25.97 -28.11
N ILE A 949 8.78 -27.07 -27.55
CA ILE A 949 7.99 -28.27 -27.29
C ILE A 949 7.56 -28.25 -25.83
N GLY A 950 6.28 -28.47 -25.58
CA GLY A 950 5.72 -28.57 -24.23
C GLY A 950 4.57 -29.57 -24.16
N THR A 951 3.97 -29.71 -22.98
CA THR A 951 2.92 -30.69 -22.71
C THR A 951 1.69 -30.02 -22.06
N HIS A 952 0.48 -30.49 -22.40
CA HIS A 952 -0.77 -30.05 -21.77
C HIS A 952 -0.94 -30.66 -20.37
N TRP A 953 -0.60 -31.94 -20.21
CA TRP A 953 -0.71 -32.67 -18.94
C TRP A 953 0.51 -33.56 -18.69
N ARG A 954 0.56 -34.16 -17.49
CA ARG A 954 1.61 -35.09 -17.08
C ARG A 954 1.60 -36.35 -17.95
N ILE A 955 2.75 -36.69 -18.51
CA ILE A 955 2.96 -37.88 -19.34
C ILE A 955 3.75 -38.91 -18.55
N ASP A 956 3.60 -40.17 -18.90
CA ASP A 956 4.47 -41.24 -18.43
C ASP A 956 5.94 -40.94 -18.79
N ASP A 957 6.84 -41.17 -17.84
CA ASP A 957 8.27 -40.81 -17.91
C ASP A 957 9.00 -41.56 -19.03
N LEU A 958 8.62 -42.81 -19.33
CA LEU A 958 9.24 -43.58 -20.40
C LEU A 958 8.67 -43.17 -21.77
N ALA A 959 7.35 -42.94 -21.85
CA ALA A 959 6.73 -42.46 -23.08
C ALA A 959 7.26 -41.06 -23.49
N ALA A 960 7.54 -40.19 -22.52
CA ALA A 960 8.18 -38.89 -22.77
C ALA A 960 9.59 -39.07 -23.37
N ALA A 961 10.39 -39.98 -22.80
CA ALA A 961 11.72 -40.29 -23.30
C ALA A 961 11.70 -40.84 -24.75
N ASP A 962 10.75 -41.71 -25.08
CA ASP A 962 10.61 -42.29 -26.43
C ASP A 962 10.26 -41.22 -27.48
N ILE A 963 9.36 -40.28 -27.15
CA ILE A 963 9.03 -39.15 -28.02
C ILE A 963 10.24 -38.23 -28.19
N ALA A 964 10.96 -37.93 -27.11
CA ALA A 964 12.16 -37.10 -27.15
C ALA A 964 13.23 -37.71 -28.06
N ASP A 965 13.49 -39.02 -27.97
CA ASP A 965 14.48 -39.72 -28.79
C ASP A 965 14.12 -39.68 -30.30
N HIS A 966 12.86 -39.98 -30.65
CA HIS A 966 12.37 -39.86 -32.04
C HIS A 966 12.47 -38.43 -32.55
N PHE A 967 12.06 -37.46 -31.73
CA PHE A 967 12.11 -36.04 -32.07
C PHE A 967 13.55 -35.60 -32.34
N TYR A 968 14.48 -35.84 -31.41
CA TYR A 968 15.87 -35.40 -31.54
C TYR A 968 16.64 -36.14 -32.64
N THR A 969 16.26 -37.37 -32.98
CA THR A 969 16.81 -38.06 -34.16
C THR A 969 16.55 -37.26 -35.45
N VAL A 970 15.32 -36.74 -35.61
CA VAL A 970 14.97 -35.89 -36.75
C VAL A 970 15.68 -34.53 -36.67
N ILE A 971 15.75 -33.92 -35.48
CA ILE A 971 16.43 -32.61 -35.30
C ILE A 971 17.93 -32.70 -35.57
N ALA A 972 18.60 -33.78 -35.15
CA ALA A 972 20.02 -33.99 -35.42
C ALA A 972 20.29 -34.13 -36.93
N ALA A 973 19.37 -34.76 -37.68
CA ALA A 973 19.51 -34.97 -39.12
C ALA A 973 19.13 -33.74 -39.97
N HIS A 974 18.09 -32.99 -39.57
CA HIS A 974 17.46 -31.96 -40.41
C HIS A 974 17.40 -30.56 -39.78
N GLY A 975 17.83 -30.41 -38.53
CA GLY A 975 17.88 -29.15 -37.80
C GLY A 975 16.56 -28.70 -37.16
N PRO A 976 16.60 -27.65 -36.31
CA PRO A 976 15.45 -27.18 -35.53
C PRO A 976 14.21 -26.76 -36.32
N ASP A 977 14.37 -26.30 -37.57
CA ASP A 977 13.25 -25.86 -38.42
C ASP A 977 12.26 -27.01 -38.76
N HIS A 978 12.66 -28.27 -38.52
CA HIS A 978 11.81 -29.45 -38.70
C HIS A 978 11.03 -29.84 -37.43
N ALA A 979 11.12 -29.07 -36.33
CA ALA A 979 10.51 -29.42 -35.05
C ALA A 979 9.02 -29.78 -35.11
N ALA A 980 8.20 -28.97 -35.80
CA ALA A 980 6.78 -29.27 -35.93
C ALA A 980 6.51 -30.63 -36.63
N GLN A 981 7.28 -30.93 -37.69
CA GLN A 981 7.16 -32.19 -38.42
C GLN A 981 7.67 -33.36 -37.59
N ALA A 982 8.81 -33.18 -36.92
CA ALA A 982 9.40 -34.19 -36.04
C ALA A 982 8.43 -34.59 -34.93
N LEU A 983 7.83 -33.61 -34.25
CA LEU A 983 6.85 -33.87 -33.20
C LEU A 983 5.61 -34.57 -33.76
N HIS A 984 5.08 -34.07 -34.88
CA HIS A 984 3.89 -34.66 -35.52
C HIS A 984 4.09 -36.12 -35.91
N THR A 985 5.24 -36.46 -36.50
CA THR A 985 5.54 -37.84 -36.88
C THR A 985 5.65 -38.73 -35.64
N ALA A 986 6.38 -38.28 -34.61
CA ALA A 986 6.54 -39.03 -33.36
C ALA A 986 5.20 -39.28 -32.64
N THR A 987 4.34 -38.26 -32.53
CA THR A 987 3.01 -38.41 -31.91
C THR A 987 2.07 -39.27 -32.74
N ALA A 988 2.12 -39.17 -34.08
CA ALA A 988 1.34 -40.02 -34.97
C ALA A 988 1.76 -41.50 -34.92
N GLU A 989 3.05 -41.77 -34.74
CA GLU A 989 3.57 -43.12 -34.51
C GLU A 989 3.09 -43.69 -33.17
N LEU A 990 3.17 -42.89 -32.11
CA LEU A 990 2.70 -43.32 -30.79
C LEU A 990 1.18 -43.56 -30.76
N ARG A 991 0.39 -42.70 -31.42
CA ARG A 991 -1.06 -42.93 -31.61
C ARG A 991 -1.35 -44.23 -32.36
N ARG A 992 -0.56 -44.55 -33.40
CA ARG A 992 -0.70 -45.81 -34.14
C ARG A 992 -0.36 -47.03 -33.31
N ALA A 993 0.64 -46.92 -32.43
CA ALA A 993 1.03 -48.00 -31.51
C ALA A 993 0.03 -48.18 -30.36
N HIS A 994 -0.56 -47.08 -29.88
CA HIS A 994 -1.44 -47.06 -28.72
C HIS A 994 -2.70 -46.19 -28.95
N PRO A 995 -3.62 -46.60 -29.84
CA PRO A 995 -4.79 -45.79 -30.20
C PRO A 995 -5.71 -45.52 -29.00
N ASP A 996 -5.84 -46.48 -28.09
CA ASP A 996 -6.72 -46.40 -26.91
C ASP A 996 -6.07 -45.68 -25.71
N ARG A 997 -4.87 -45.09 -25.89
CA ARG A 997 -4.10 -44.40 -24.83
C ARG A 997 -3.77 -42.95 -25.21
N PRO A 998 -4.78 -42.08 -25.37
CA PRO A 998 -4.59 -40.66 -25.69
C PRO A 998 -3.77 -39.90 -24.64
N ASP A 999 -3.77 -40.38 -23.40
CA ASP A 999 -2.94 -39.86 -22.31
C ASP A 999 -1.44 -39.87 -22.65
N LEU A 1000 -0.98 -40.80 -23.51
CA LEU A 1000 0.41 -40.93 -23.94
C LEU A 1000 0.78 -40.03 -25.13
N TRP A 1001 -0.12 -39.83 -26.09
CA TRP A 1001 0.23 -39.21 -27.38
C TRP A 1001 -0.39 -37.83 -27.63
N ALA A 1002 -1.48 -37.45 -26.96
CA ALA A 1002 -2.22 -36.21 -27.26
C ALA A 1002 -1.71 -34.96 -26.50
N SER A 1003 -0.78 -35.14 -25.56
CA SER A 1003 -0.35 -34.06 -24.66
C SER A 1003 0.67 -33.10 -25.28
N HIS A 1004 1.54 -33.59 -26.17
CA HIS A 1004 2.66 -32.82 -26.68
C HIS A 1004 2.23 -31.79 -27.73
N LEU A 1005 2.68 -30.55 -27.56
CA LEU A 1005 2.46 -29.49 -28.54
C LEU A 1005 3.77 -28.80 -28.96
N HIS A 1006 3.76 -28.27 -30.18
CA HIS A 1006 4.82 -27.43 -30.69
C HIS A 1006 4.32 -25.98 -30.78
N VAL A 1007 5.01 -25.04 -30.13
CA VAL A 1007 4.82 -23.59 -30.28
C VAL A 1007 5.95 -23.05 -31.15
N GLY A 1008 5.61 -22.28 -32.19
CA GLY A 1008 6.61 -21.69 -33.09
C GLY A 1008 6.31 -21.79 -34.59
N PRO A 1009 7.26 -21.37 -35.45
CA PRO A 1009 7.05 -21.11 -36.87
C PRO A 1009 7.05 -22.32 -37.80
#